data_AF-A0A8J7B5H5-F1
#
_entry.id   AF-A0A8J7B5H5-F1
#
_cell.length_a   1.000
_cell.length_b   1.000
_cell.length_c   1.000
_cell.angle_alpha   90.00
_cell.angle_beta   90.00
_cell.angle_gamma   90.00
#
_symmetry.space_group_name_H-M   'P 1'
#
loop_
_entity.id
_entity.type
_entity.pdbx_description
1 polymer ?
#
loop_
_entity_poly.entity_id
_entity_poly.type
_entity_poly.pdbx_seq_one_letter_code
_entity_poly.pdbx_strand_id
1 'polypeptide(L)'
;MTQDELLQLIGRAATEGRTELDLAGQGLTALPSQIGELTHLWQLDLRSNQLSVLPPEIGRLSTLKQLDLSSNRLSVLLPEIGQLTNLRQLNLRANQLSVLPPEIGRLTKLQQIDLSSNQLSALPPEIGQLANLQQLSLSSNRLSVLPPEIGQLTSLQQLSLRWNQLSALPPEIGQLTSLQQLSLNSNKLSTLPLEIGQLTSLHQLYLDNEQIEAPPPEILNEGTSSIVNYLRQQLEQGKDYIYEAKFLIVGEGGAGKTSLAHKIIDPSYELNSEEQSTEGIDVIRWTFNLRDGKPFQVNIWDFGGQEIYHATHQFFLTKRSLYVLLVDTRQDNTDLYYWLSIIELLSAESPVIIVKNEKQDRTCKINERQLRAEFISLKETLSTNLRDNRGLADIQEKIKQYIFNLPHIGTPLPKKWVDVRKALENDERDHISIKEYYEICKYNGFDRQEDRLQLSEYLHDLGVFLHFQNDPLLKKIIILKPEWSTTAVYKALDTREVRNNFGRFTRTQLDDIWSESQYIDLRDELLHLMMRFKLCYQIPGTIDQYIAPQLLEVEKPTYNWDDSQNLLLRYEYEFMPKGILTRFIVEMHKSIEDQTLVWKSGVVLTNGAARAEVIELYHNREIQIRVSGTRSKELLTIVSHEIDKINESYERIRVKKLIPCNCNICKENDPPQFFTLEVLNRFAQNEQEKIQCQSSFEMVNVRRLIQDTTSFYNRDAKPDRREFNSNIEISSPTRQKEELPVQTLPDAQKRRLALFNTLKGLPNTQFEQLIFMLDAPTSNVGNSSAPQGERVPKLLEWAKSDMGCGLEAVERAIAAINTKETGE
;
A
#
# COMPACT_ATOMS: atom_id res chain seq x y z
N MET A 1 15.44 -31.77 33.83
CA MET A 1 15.05 -32.21 35.18
C MET A 1 14.64 -33.67 35.12
N THR A 2 15.08 -34.51 36.06
CA THR A 2 14.65 -35.93 36.15
C THR A 2 13.27 -36.03 36.81
N GLN A 3 12.60 -37.19 36.66
CA GLN A 3 11.28 -37.41 37.26
C GLN A 3 11.33 -37.39 38.80
N ASP A 4 12.40 -37.93 39.39
CA ASP A 4 12.60 -37.93 40.84
C ASP A 4 12.85 -36.52 41.40
N GLU A 5 13.65 -35.70 40.68
CA GLU A 5 13.85 -34.29 41.02
C GLU A 5 12.53 -33.51 40.99
N LEU A 6 11.71 -33.76 39.96
CA LEU A 6 10.39 -33.12 39.83
C LEU A 6 9.45 -33.53 40.97
N LEU A 7 9.41 -34.82 41.33
CA LEU A 7 8.59 -35.32 42.44
C LEU A 7 9.03 -34.72 43.79
N GLN A 8 10.34 -34.63 44.04
CA GLN A 8 10.86 -33.99 45.25
C GLN A 8 10.52 -32.50 45.30
N LEU A 9 10.62 -31.79 44.16
CA LEU A 9 10.27 -30.39 44.06
C LEU A 9 8.78 -30.16 44.33
N ILE A 10 7.91 -30.96 43.71
CA ILE A 10 6.45 -30.91 43.93
C ILE A 10 6.13 -31.21 45.40
N GLY A 11 6.69 -32.27 45.98
CA GLY A 11 6.47 -32.62 47.39
C GLY A 11 6.89 -31.49 48.34
N ARG A 12 8.06 -30.88 48.08
CA ARG A 12 8.52 -29.72 48.84
C ARG A 12 7.58 -28.52 48.68
N ALA A 13 7.17 -28.20 47.45
CA ALA A 13 6.24 -27.11 47.17
C ALA A 13 4.88 -27.31 47.86
N ALA A 14 4.40 -28.56 47.95
CA ALA A 14 3.18 -28.92 48.67
C ALA A 14 3.33 -28.67 50.18
N THR A 15 4.42 -29.13 50.79
CA THR A 15 4.68 -28.92 52.23
C THR A 15 4.89 -27.45 52.60
N GLU A 16 5.49 -26.67 51.70
CA GLU A 16 5.73 -25.23 51.89
C GLU A 16 4.49 -24.37 51.58
N GLY A 17 3.41 -24.97 51.05
CA GLY A 17 2.19 -24.24 50.67
C GLY A 17 2.42 -23.21 49.57
N ARG A 18 3.31 -23.51 48.61
CA ARG A 18 3.67 -22.55 47.55
C ARG A 18 2.45 -22.15 46.72
N THR A 19 2.38 -20.86 46.44
CA THR A 19 1.33 -20.25 45.60
C THR A 19 1.76 -20.12 44.14
N GLU A 20 3.05 -20.25 43.84
CA GLU A 20 3.61 -20.12 42.51
C GLU A 20 4.62 -21.23 42.25
N LEU A 21 4.60 -21.77 41.04
CA LEU A 21 5.51 -22.82 40.60
C LEU A 21 5.91 -22.60 39.14
N ASP A 22 7.20 -22.37 38.93
CA ASP A 22 7.82 -22.26 37.60
C ASP A 22 8.59 -23.54 37.27
N LEU A 23 8.14 -24.22 36.23
CA LEU A 23 8.72 -25.41 35.64
C LEU A 23 8.98 -25.20 34.13
N ALA A 24 9.16 -23.95 33.71
CA ALA A 24 9.45 -23.60 32.32
C ALA A 24 10.80 -24.16 31.86
N GLY A 25 10.86 -24.65 30.61
CA GLY A 25 12.13 -25.02 29.97
C GLY A 25 12.87 -26.21 30.57
N GLN A 26 12.19 -27.03 31.39
CA GLN A 26 12.84 -28.12 32.15
C GLN A 26 12.99 -29.43 31.37
N GLY A 27 12.50 -29.46 30.12
CA GLY A 27 12.52 -30.64 29.25
C GLY A 27 11.53 -31.74 29.69
N LEU A 28 10.46 -31.38 30.40
CA LEU A 28 9.49 -32.33 30.93
C LEU A 28 8.70 -33.00 29.81
N THR A 29 8.64 -34.33 29.81
CA THR A 29 7.82 -35.11 28.87
C THR A 29 6.46 -35.49 29.43
N ALA A 30 6.32 -35.52 30.76
CA ALA A 30 5.08 -35.78 31.48
C ALA A 30 5.06 -35.05 32.82
N LEU A 31 3.86 -34.79 33.35
CA LEU A 31 3.66 -34.33 34.71
C LEU A 31 3.12 -35.47 35.58
N PRO A 32 3.66 -35.67 36.80
CA PRO A 32 3.17 -36.69 37.71
C PRO A 32 1.82 -36.29 38.32
N SER A 33 0.99 -37.26 38.72
CA SER A 33 -0.33 -37.03 39.34
C SER A 33 -0.25 -36.21 40.64
N GLN A 34 0.90 -36.26 41.33
CA GLN A 34 1.21 -35.50 42.54
C GLN A 34 1.13 -33.98 42.32
N ILE A 35 1.16 -33.48 41.07
CA ILE A 35 0.92 -32.06 40.80
C ILE A 35 -0.42 -31.59 41.40
N GLY A 36 -1.43 -32.46 41.48
CA GLY A 36 -2.73 -32.16 42.07
C GLY A 36 -2.74 -31.98 43.59
N GLU A 37 -1.62 -32.23 44.28
CA GLU A 37 -1.45 -31.96 45.72
C GLU A 37 -1.18 -30.47 46.01
N LEU A 38 -0.81 -29.68 44.99
CA LEU A 38 -0.49 -28.26 45.12
C LEU A 38 -1.75 -27.38 45.17
N THR A 39 -2.70 -27.70 46.04
CA THR A 39 -4.04 -27.07 46.08
C THR A 39 -4.06 -25.58 46.47
N HIS A 40 -2.92 -25.01 46.85
CA HIS A 40 -2.76 -23.58 47.16
C HIS A 40 -2.19 -22.78 45.98
N LEU A 41 -1.88 -23.44 44.87
CA LEU A 41 -1.23 -22.82 43.73
C LEU A 41 -2.18 -21.84 43.04
N TRP A 42 -1.70 -20.61 42.84
CA TRP A 42 -2.33 -19.56 42.06
C TRP A 42 -1.73 -19.49 40.64
N GLN A 43 -0.43 -19.73 40.47
CA GLN A 43 0.25 -19.67 39.17
C GLN A 43 1.12 -20.90 38.92
N LEU A 44 0.97 -21.46 37.72
CA LEU A 44 1.76 -22.59 37.24
C LEU A 44 2.30 -22.26 35.84
N ASP A 45 3.62 -22.16 35.72
CA ASP A 45 4.32 -22.00 34.43
C ASP A 45 4.97 -23.33 34.03
N LEU A 46 4.51 -23.88 32.90
CA LEU A 46 4.97 -25.14 32.30
C LEU A 46 5.44 -24.92 30.86
N ARG A 47 5.69 -23.68 30.46
CA ARG A 47 6.02 -23.37 29.06
C ARG A 47 7.33 -23.99 28.60
N SER A 48 7.47 -24.17 27.29
CA SER A 48 8.70 -24.65 26.65
C SER A 48 9.16 -26.02 27.18
N ASN A 49 8.23 -26.96 27.35
CA ASN A 49 8.49 -28.35 27.70
C ASN A 49 8.12 -29.29 26.53
N GLN A 50 8.04 -30.59 26.78
CA GLN A 50 7.69 -31.62 25.80
C GLN A 50 6.43 -32.39 26.22
N LEU A 51 5.54 -31.78 27.00
CA LEU A 51 4.34 -32.42 27.52
C LEU A 51 3.39 -32.78 26.38
N SER A 52 3.00 -34.05 26.28
CA SER A 52 2.01 -34.54 25.31
C SER A 52 0.59 -34.62 25.88
N VAL A 53 0.48 -34.74 27.21
CA VAL A 53 -0.79 -34.81 27.95
C VAL A 53 -0.59 -34.26 29.36
N LEU A 54 -1.68 -33.76 29.97
CA LEU A 54 -1.72 -33.39 31.38
C LEU A 54 -2.34 -34.53 32.21
N PRO A 55 -1.92 -34.75 33.46
CA PRO A 55 -2.63 -35.67 34.35
C PRO A 55 -4.02 -35.08 34.70
N PRO A 56 -5.09 -35.90 34.81
CA PRO A 56 -6.43 -35.44 35.22
C PRO A 56 -6.42 -34.68 36.56
N GLU A 57 -5.47 -35.01 37.44
CA GLU A 57 -5.26 -34.35 38.73
C GLU A 57 -4.96 -32.86 38.62
N ILE A 58 -4.59 -32.34 37.44
CA ILE A 58 -4.48 -30.90 37.21
C ILE A 58 -5.77 -30.17 37.59
N GLY A 59 -6.94 -30.79 37.39
CA GLY A 59 -8.24 -30.24 37.74
C GLY A 59 -8.44 -30.00 39.25
N ARG A 60 -7.62 -30.60 40.13
CA ARG A 60 -7.66 -30.39 41.58
C ARG A 60 -7.08 -29.04 42.01
N LEU A 61 -6.36 -28.34 41.14
CA LEU A 61 -5.74 -27.03 41.41
C LEU A 61 -6.78 -25.89 41.40
N SER A 62 -7.83 -26.02 42.22
CA SER A 62 -9.00 -25.15 42.21
C SER A 62 -8.71 -23.67 42.51
N THR A 63 -7.56 -23.34 43.12
CA THR A 63 -7.13 -21.95 43.40
C THR A 63 -6.39 -21.30 42.23
N LEU A 64 -6.06 -22.06 41.18
CA LEU A 64 -5.22 -21.61 40.08
C LEU A 64 -5.89 -20.50 39.29
N LYS A 65 -5.13 -19.44 39.02
CA LYS A 65 -5.56 -18.24 38.28
C LYS A 65 -4.77 -18.04 37.00
N GLN A 66 -3.53 -18.53 36.94
CA GLN A 66 -2.69 -18.45 35.75
C GLN A 66 -2.08 -19.81 35.45
N LEU A 67 -2.24 -20.26 34.21
CA LEU A 67 -1.66 -21.50 33.70
C LEU A 67 -1.01 -21.25 32.35
N ASP A 68 0.31 -21.37 32.29
CA ASP A 68 1.06 -21.32 31.03
C ASP A 68 1.53 -22.71 30.62
N LEU A 69 1.01 -23.18 29.49
CA LEU A 69 1.31 -24.47 28.86
C LEU A 69 1.88 -24.28 27.45
N SER A 70 2.33 -23.07 27.13
CA SER A 70 2.76 -22.74 25.78
C SER A 70 4.03 -23.49 25.35
N SER A 71 4.19 -23.69 24.05
CA SER A 71 5.36 -24.39 23.47
C SER A 71 5.56 -25.78 24.07
N ASN A 72 4.51 -26.60 24.01
CA ASN A 72 4.50 -28.01 24.40
C ASN A 72 4.06 -28.88 23.20
N ARG A 73 3.69 -30.14 23.45
CA ARG A 73 3.23 -31.10 22.43
C ARG A 73 1.83 -31.62 22.73
N LEU A 74 0.99 -30.83 23.41
CA LEU A 74 -0.35 -31.25 23.80
C LEU A 74 -1.21 -31.45 22.55
N SER A 75 -1.68 -32.68 22.32
CA SER A 75 -2.59 -33.01 21.21
C SER A 75 -4.06 -32.94 21.62
N VAL A 76 -4.35 -33.11 22.92
CA VAL A 76 -5.68 -33.05 23.51
C VAL A 76 -5.64 -32.22 24.79
N LEU A 77 -6.67 -31.38 24.99
CA LEU A 77 -6.94 -30.73 26.26
C LEU A 77 -8.04 -31.52 26.97
N LEU A 78 -7.74 -32.06 28.16
CA LEU A 78 -8.67 -32.92 28.90
C LEU A 78 -9.87 -32.13 29.48
N PRO A 79 -11.06 -32.75 29.63
CA PRO A 79 -12.25 -32.12 30.23
C PRO A 79 -12.02 -31.54 31.64
N GLU A 80 -11.10 -32.13 32.41
CA GLU A 80 -10.73 -31.70 33.76
C GLU A 80 -10.20 -30.26 33.81
N ILE A 81 -9.76 -29.69 32.68
CA ILE A 81 -9.41 -28.26 32.61
C ILE A 81 -10.56 -27.38 33.09
N GLY A 82 -11.82 -27.77 32.83
CA GLY A 82 -13.01 -27.05 33.25
C GLY A 82 -13.27 -27.06 34.76
N GLN A 83 -12.49 -27.82 35.54
CA GLN A 83 -12.53 -27.78 37.01
C GLN A 83 -11.76 -26.58 37.59
N LEU A 84 -10.87 -25.96 36.81
CA LEU A 84 -10.09 -24.78 37.19
C LEU A 84 -10.92 -23.49 37.18
N THR A 85 -12.06 -23.48 37.85
CA THR A 85 -13.07 -22.39 37.78
C THR A 85 -12.60 -21.01 38.25
N ASN A 86 -11.42 -20.92 38.89
CA ASN A 86 -10.78 -19.66 39.27
C ASN A 86 -9.77 -19.11 38.24
N LEU A 87 -9.55 -19.83 37.14
CA LEU A 87 -8.58 -19.46 36.12
C LEU A 87 -8.96 -18.13 35.46
N ARG A 88 -7.97 -17.25 35.31
CA ARG A 88 -8.08 -15.93 34.67
C ARG A 88 -7.25 -15.85 33.40
N GLN A 89 -6.12 -16.55 33.35
CA GLN A 89 -5.25 -16.59 32.19
C GLN A 89 -4.87 -18.03 31.86
N LEU A 90 -5.06 -18.41 30.60
CA LEU A 90 -4.70 -19.72 30.07
C LEU A 90 -3.91 -19.55 28.78
N ASN A 91 -2.64 -19.94 28.79
CA ASN A 91 -1.79 -19.91 27.61
C ASN A 91 -1.54 -21.34 27.10
N LEU A 92 -2.05 -21.64 25.92
CA LEU A 92 -1.93 -22.93 25.22
C LEU A 92 -1.25 -22.77 23.85
N ARG A 93 -0.62 -21.62 23.61
CA ARG A 93 0.06 -21.31 22.35
C ARG A 93 1.09 -22.36 21.95
N ALA A 94 1.25 -22.62 20.66
CA ALA A 94 2.28 -23.51 20.12
C ALA A 94 2.19 -24.93 20.73
N ASN A 95 1.02 -25.55 20.55
CA ASN A 95 0.74 -26.95 20.87
C ASN A 95 0.21 -27.66 19.61
N GLN A 96 -0.38 -28.84 19.77
CA GLN A 96 -0.91 -29.67 18.68
C GLN A 96 -2.42 -29.92 18.84
N LEU A 97 -3.14 -29.02 19.53
CA LEU A 97 -4.56 -29.18 19.82
C LEU A 97 -5.38 -29.12 18.53
N SER A 98 -6.20 -30.14 18.27
CA SER A 98 -7.13 -30.16 17.14
C SER A 98 -8.56 -29.75 17.50
N VAL A 99 -8.94 -29.90 18.78
CA VAL A 99 -10.24 -29.54 19.34
C VAL A 99 -10.11 -29.03 20.78
N LEU A 100 -11.10 -28.29 21.24
CA LEU A 100 -11.26 -27.93 22.66
C LEU A 100 -12.43 -28.71 23.26
N PRO A 101 -12.31 -29.17 24.53
CA PRO A 101 -13.43 -29.80 25.23
C PRO A 101 -14.54 -28.75 25.52
N PRO A 102 -15.84 -29.13 25.45
CA PRO A 102 -16.95 -28.25 25.83
C PRO A 102 -16.81 -27.67 27.25
N GLU A 103 -16.16 -28.40 28.15
CA GLU A 103 -15.89 -27.99 29.53
C GLU A 103 -15.07 -26.69 29.64
N ILE A 104 -14.42 -26.23 28.56
CA ILE A 104 -13.77 -24.92 28.54
C ILE A 104 -14.74 -23.79 28.92
N GLY A 105 -16.03 -23.91 28.57
CA GLY A 105 -17.07 -22.92 28.91
C GLY A 105 -17.32 -22.78 30.41
N ARG A 106 -16.88 -23.74 31.24
CA ARG A 106 -16.99 -23.65 32.71
C ARG A 106 -16.01 -22.65 33.34
N LEU A 107 -15.00 -22.21 32.59
CA LEU A 107 -13.99 -21.26 33.05
C LEU A 107 -14.50 -19.81 33.03
N THR A 108 -15.65 -19.54 33.64
CA THR A 108 -16.37 -18.26 33.51
C THR A 108 -15.61 -17.04 34.05
N LYS A 109 -14.54 -17.23 34.82
CA LYS A 109 -13.64 -16.14 35.30
C LYS A 109 -12.46 -15.86 34.37
N LEU A 110 -12.34 -16.59 33.26
CA LEU A 110 -11.25 -16.43 32.31
C LEU A 110 -11.33 -15.06 31.64
N GLN A 111 -10.18 -14.38 31.60
CA GLN A 111 -10.02 -13.04 31.03
C GLN A 111 -9.14 -13.07 29.78
N GLN A 112 -8.17 -13.99 29.73
CA GLN A 112 -7.25 -14.11 28.60
C GLN A 112 -7.05 -15.58 28.25
N ILE A 113 -7.15 -15.88 26.96
CA ILE A 113 -6.80 -17.20 26.42
C ILE A 113 -5.98 -17.05 25.14
N ASP A 114 -4.82 -17.70 25.11
CA ASP A 114 -3.99 -17.82 23.90
C ASP A 114 -3.99 -19.27 23.41
N LEU A 115 -4.59 -19.49 22.24
CA LEU A 115 -4.69 -20.76 21.54
C LEU A 115 -3.94 -20.71 20.20
N SER A 116 -3.09 -19.71 20.00
CA SER A 116 -2.41 -19.49 18.72
C SER A 116 -1.44 -20.62 18.39
N SER A 117 -1.17 -20.84 17.11
CA SER A 117 -0.24 -21.88 16.64
C SER A 117 -0.62 -23.28 17.13
N ASN A 118 -1.88 -23.67 16.89
CA ASN A 118 -2.41 -25.01 17.14
C ASN A 118 -2.96 -25.59 15.82
N GLN A 119 -3.76 -26.65 15.90
CA GLN A 119 -4.38 -27.31 14.75
C GLN A 119 -5.91 -27.27 14.82
N LEU A 120 -6.48 -26.30 15.54
CA LEU A 120 -7.92 -26.21 15.77
C LEU A 120 -8.67 -26.03 14.44
N SER A 121 -9.62 -26.92 14.15
CA SER A 121 -10.49 -26.81 12.97
C SER A 121 -11.82 -26.12 13.27
N ALA A 122 -12.25 -26.13 14.53
CA ALA A 122 -13.47 -25.47 15.01
C ALA A 122 -13.33 -25.08 16.49
N LEU A 123 -14.21 -24.19 16.95
CA LEU A 123 -14.41 -23.89 18.37
C LEU A 123 -15.71 -24.53 18.86
N PRO A 124 -15.78 -25.02 20.10
CA PRO A 124 -17.03 -25.45 20.70
C PRO A 124 -17.96 -24.24 20.94
N PRO A 125 -19.28 -24.37 20.76
CA PRO A 125 -20.26 -23.31 21.07
C PRO A 125 -20.12 -22.77 22.50
N GLU A 126 -19.71 -23.61 23.44
CA GLU A 126 -19.48 -23.27 24.85
C GLU A 126 -18.40 -22.20 25.06
N ILE A 127 -17.59 -21.87 24.04
CA ILE A 127 -16.69 -20.72 24.11
C ILE A 127 -17.44 -19.43 24.44
N GLY A 128 -18.69 -19.28 23.98
CA GLY A 128 -19.54 -18.13 24.27
C GLY A 128 -19.90 -17.95 25.75
N GLN A 129 -19.73 -19.00 26.57
CA GLN A 129 -20.00 -18.93 28.01
C GLN A 129 -18.92 -18.16 28.80
N LEU A 130 -17.79 -17.85 28.18
CA LEU A 130 -16.68 -17.10 28.79
C LEU A 130 -16.96 -15.58 28.84
N ALA A 131 -18.05 -15.18 29.50
CA ALA A 131 -18.55 -13.80 29.49
C ALA A 131 -17.57 -12.72 30.01
N ASN A 132 -16.54 -13.11 30.78
CA ASN A 132 -15.48 -12.22 31.29
C ASN A 132 -14.24 -12.15 30.40
N LEU A 133 -14.23 -12.87 29.26
CA LEU A 133 -13.07 -12.94 28.38
C LEU A 133 -12.83 -11.58 27.71
N GLN A 134 -11.60 -11.09 27.82
CA GLN A 134 -11.15 -9.81 27.26
C GLN A 134 -10.21 -10.01 26.07
N GLN A 135 -9.44 -11.10 26.06
CA GLN A 135 -8.49 -11.40 24.97
C GLN A 135 -8.60 -12.85 24.54
N LEU A 136 -8.79 -13.05 23.25
CA LEU A 136 -8.86 -14.36 22.60
C LEU A 136 -7.92 -14.38 21.39
N SER A 137 -6.82 -15.12 21.50
CA SER A 137 -5.86 -15.31 20.41
C SER A 137 -6.01 -16.70 19.81
N LEU A 138 -6.36 -16.75 18.52
CA LEU A 138 -6.62 -17.97 17.74
C LEU A 138 -5.77 -18.00 16.47
N SER A 139 -4.71 -17.19 16.40
CA SER A 139 -3.91 -17.04 15.19
C SER A 139 -3.22 -18.36 14.80
N SER A 140 -2.98 -18.59 13.51
CA SER A 140 -2.26 -19.77 13.03
C SER A 140 -2.92 -21.08 13.46
N ASN A 141 -4.20 -21.24 13.11
CA ASN A 141 -4.99 -22.45 13.29
C ASN A 141 -5.57 -22.90 11.93
N ARG A 142 -6.54 -23.80 11.92
CA ARG A 142 -7.22 -24.31 10.73
C ARG A 142 -8.72 -24.01 10.75
N LEU A 143 -9.13 -22.94 11.43
CA LEU A 143 -10.54 -22.57 11.57
C LEU A 143 -11.12 -22.20 10.20
N SER A 144 -12.18 -22.88 9.79
CA SER A 144 -12.94 -22.54 8.57
C SER A 144 -14.20 -21.72 8.86
N VAL A 145 -14.73 -21.79 10.10
CA VAL A 145 -15.89 -21.05 10.58
C VAL A 145 -15.71 -20.68 12.06
N LEU A 146 -16.45 -19.66 12.51
CA LEU A 146 -16.65 -19.38 13.93
C LEU A 146 -18.08 -19.75 14.35
N PRO A 147 -18.28 -20.27 15.57
CA PRO A 147 -19.63 -20.47 16.11
C PRO A 147 -20.33 -19.11 16.32
N PRO A 148 -21.65 -18.99 16.05
CA PRO A 148 -22.43 -17.78 16.34
C PRO A 148 -22.31 -17.32 17.80
N GLU A 149 -22.11 -18.26 18.73
CA GLU A 149 -21.91 -18.02 20.15
C GLU A 149 -20.68 -17.16 20.47
N ILE A 150 -19.76 -16.94 19.51
CA ILE A 150 -18.68 -15.97 19.66
C ILE A 150 -19.22 -14.58 20.03
N GLY A 151 -20.40 -14.18 19.52
CA GLY A 151 -21.04 -12.91 19.84
C GLY A 151 -21.44 -12.74 21.31
N GLN A 152 -21.49 -13.82 22.09
CA GLN A 152 -21.79 -13.78 23.53
C GLN A 152 -20.63 -13.26 24.37
N LEU A 153 -19.42 -13.16 23.80
CA LEU A 153 -18.22 -12.63 24.46
C LEU A 153 -18.24 -11.10 24.54
N THR A 154 -19.26 -10.51 25.14
CA THR A 154 -19.51 -9.06 25.14
C THR A 154 -18.44 -8.22 25.84
N SER A 155 -17.60 -8.84 26.69
CA SER A 155 -16.43 -8.22 27.33
C SER A 155 -15.15 -8.25 26.48
N LEU A 156 -15.17 -8.90 25.32
CA LEU A 156 -13.98 -9.14 24.50
C LEU A 156 -13.47 -7.83 23.90
N GLN A 157 -12.18 -7.56 24.10
CA GLN A 157 -11.50 -6.36 23.62
C GLN A 157 -10.55 -6.67 22.47
N GLN A 158 -9.98 -7.88 22.43
CA GLN A 158 -9.04 -8.29 21.39
C GLN A 158 -9.37 -9.69 20.88
N LEU A 159 -9.54 -9.80 19.56
CA LEU A 159 -9.77 -11.05 18.87
C LEU A 159 -8.77 -11.19 17.71
N SER A 160 -7.87 -12.17 17.81
CA SER A 160 -6.91 -12.46 16.74
C SER A 160 -7.25 -13.77 16.04
N LEU A 161 -7.58 -13.68 14.75
CA LEU A 161 -7.94 -14.80 13.88
C LEU A 161 -7.01 -14.93 12.67
N ARG A 162 -5.89 -14.21 12.69
CA ARG A 162 -4.90 -14.20 11.60
C ARG A 162 -4.40 -15.61 11.26
N TRP A 163 -4.14 -15.89 9.99
CA TRP A 163 -3.62 -17.21 9.54
C TRP A 163 -4.59 -18.35 9.89
N ASN A 164 -5.82 -18.25 9.39
CA ASN A 164 -6.83 -19.30 9.45
C ASN A 164 -7.39 -19.55 8.03
N GLN A 165 -8.51 -20.26 7.93
CA GLN A 165 -9.15 -20.62 6.67
C GLN A 165 -10.58 -20.07 6.59
N LEU A 166 -10.88 -18.99 7.32
CA LEU A 166 -12.23 -18.41 7.40
C LEU A 166 -12.62 -17.86 6.03
N SER A 167 -13.76 -18.30 5.51
CA SER A 167 -14.37 -17.75 4.29
C SER A 167 -15.50 -16.74 4.57
N ALA A 168 -16.02 -16.74 5.80
CA ALA A 168 -17.01 -15.78 6.28
C ALA A 168 -16.91 -15.61 7.81
N LEU A 169 -17.49 -14.53 8.31
CA LEU A 169 -17.71 -14.31 9.74
C LEU A 169 -19.21 -14.38 10.05
N PRO A 170 -19.61 -14.89 11.24
CA PRO A 170 -21.00 -14.87 11.67
C PRO A 170 -21.47 -13.42 11.90
N PRO A 171 -22.74 -13.07 11.56
CA PRO A 171 -23.32 -11.76 11.88
C PRO A 171 -23.21 -11.39 13.37
N GLU A 172 -23.23 -12.38 14.25
CA GLU A 172 -23.10 -12.22 15.70
C GLU A 172 -21.77 -11.56 16.12
N ILE A 173 -20.77 -11.47 15.23
CA ILE A 173 -19.55 -10.70 15.48
C ILE A 173 -19.86 -9.25 15.89
N GLY A 174 -20.95 -8.65 15.37
CA GLY A 174 -21.38 -7.29 15.73
C GLY A 174 -21.84 -7.12 17.17
N GLN A 175 -22.09 -8.22 17.89
CA GLN A 175 -22.47 -8.19 19.32
C GLN A 175 -21.27 -7.93 20.24
N LEU A 176 -20.04 -8.02 19.73
CA LEU A 176 -18.80 -7.77 20.47
C LEU A 176 -18.54 -6.27 20.67
N THR A 177 -19.46 -5.54 21.28
CA THR A 177 -19.45 -4.07 21.37
C THR A 177 -18.25 -3.48 22.13
N SER A 178 -17.56 -4.28 22.95
CA SER A 178 -16.31 -3.91 23.63
C SER A 178 -15.04 -4.13 22.78
N LEU A 179 -15.16 -4.69 21.57
CA LEU A 179 -14.02 -5.11 20.76
C LEU A 179 -13.27 -3.89 20.23
N GLN A 180 -11.97 -3.83 20.52
CA GLN A 180 -11.06 -2.75 20.15
C GLN A 180 -10.14 -3.15 19.00
N GLN A 181 -9.76 -4.42 18.95
CA GLN A 181 -8.86 -4.98 17.94
C GLN A 181 -9.39 -6.28 17.36
N LEU A 182 -9.44 -6.34 16.03
CA LEU A 182 -9.85 -7.51 15.27
C LEU A 182 -8.82 -7.80 14.17
N SER A 183 -8.12 -8.94 14.26
CA SER A 183 -7.17 -9.38 13.23
C SER A 183 -7.75 -10.51 12.39
N LEU A 184 -7.93 -10.28 11.09
CA LEU A 184 -8.55 -11.20 10.13
C LEU A 184 -7.67 -11.49 8.92
N ASN A 185 -6.52 -10.84 8.78
CA ASN A 185 -5.60 -11.02 7.68
C ASN A 185 -5.09 -12.48 7.57
N SER A 186 -4.66 -12.87 6.37
CA SER A 186 -4.29 -14.25 6.03
C SER A 186 -5.43 -15.25 6.29
N ASN A 187 -6.62 -14.94 5.78
CA ASN A 187 -7.81 -15.82 5.71
C ASN A 187 -8.27 -15.94 4.25
N LYS A 188 -9.51 -16.40 4.01
CA LYS A 188 -10.14 -16.53 2.68
C LYS A 188 -11.41 -15.68 2.57
N LEU A 189 -11.44 -14.54 3.27
CA LEU A 189 -12.60 -13.66 3.32
C LEU A 189 -12.69 -12.85 2.03
N SER A 190 -13.83 -12.94 1.34
CA SER A 190 -14.16 -12.06 0.21
C SER A 190 -15.11 -10.92 0.60
N THR A 191 -15.81 -11.06 1.73
CA THR A 191 -16.78 -10.06 2.22
C THR A 191 -16.74 -9.97 3.74
N LEU A 192 -17.25 -8.85 4.25
CA LEU A 192 -17.45 -8.60 5.68
C LEU A 192 -18.94 -8.55 6.01
N PRO A 193 -19.39 -9.12 7.14
CA PRO A 193 -20.78 -8.94 7.59
C PRO A 193 -21.03 -7.47 7.95
N LEU A 194 -22.23 -6.97 7.63
CA LEU A 194 -22.61 -5.57 7.88
C LEU A 194 -22.62 -5.24 9.37
N GLU A 195 -22.79 -6.25 10.21
CA GLU A 195 -22.80 -6.18 11.66
C GLU A 195 -21.46 -5.74 12.26
N ILE A 196 -20.34 -5.79 11.52
CA ILE A 196 -19.10 -5.12 11.93
C ILE A 196 -19.32 -3.60 12.12
N GLY A 197 -20.28 -3.01 11.40
CA GLY A 197 -20.73 -1.63 11.59
C GLY A 197 -21.30 -1.33 12.99
N GLN A 198 -21.61 -2.35 13.80
CA GLN A 198 -22.08 -2.21 15.19
C GLN A 198 -20.94 -2.15 16.21
N LEU A 199 -19.69 -2.42 15.79
CA LEU A 199 -18.51 -2.45 16.66
C LEU A 199 -17.99 -1.03 16.95
N THR A 200 -18.71 -0.30 17.81
CA THR A 200 -18.43 1.11 18.12
C THR A 200 -17.09 1.36 18.81
N SER A 201 -16.51 0.35 19.48
CA SER A 201 -15.20 0.44 20.14
C SER A 201 -14.03 0.04 19.25
N LEU A 202 -14.27 -0.41 18.01
CA LEU A 202 -13.24 -0.99 17.15
C LEU A 202 -12.39 0.11 16.53
N HIS A 203 -11.09 0.10 16.80
CA HIS A 203 -10.15 1.10 16.28
C HIS A 203 -9.01 0.48 15.48
N GLN A 204 -8.87 -0.85 15.53
CA GLN A 204 -7.88 -1.60 14.75
C GLN A 204 -8.51 -2.83 14.10
N LEU A 205 -8.63 -2.80 12.78
CA LEU A 205 -9.10 -3.91 11.95
C LEU A 205 -7.99 -4.26 10.95
N TYR A 206 -7.46 -5.48 11.04
CA TYR A 206 -6.42 -5.97 10.14
C TYR A 206 -7.01 -6.93 9.11
N LEU A 207 -6.90 -6.59 7.82
CA LEU A 207 -7.47 -7.31 6.68
C LEU A 207 -6.46 -7.40 5.52
N ASP A 208 -6.65 -8.37 4.64
CA ASP A 208 -5.97 -8.41 3.34
C ASP A 208 -6.88 -7.69 2.31
N ASN A 209 -6.70 -6.38 2.15
CA ASN A 209 -7.60 -5.53 1.35
C ASN A 209 -7.81 -6.04 -0.09
N GLU A 210 -6.79 -6.68 -0.68
CA GLU A 210 -6.82 -7.20 -2.06
C GLU A 210 -7.84 -8.33 -2.28
N GLN A 211 -8.29 -9.00 -1.21
CA GLN A 211 -9.26 -10.10 -1.31
C GLN A 211 -10.72 -9.66 -1.07
N ILE A 212 -10.91 -8.45 -0.52
CA ILE A 212 -12.25 -7.97 -0.13
C ILE A 212 -12.93 -7.30 -1.32
N GLU A 213 -14.06 -7.87 -1.75
CA GLU A 213 -14.87 -7.34 -2.85
C GLU A 213 -15.72 -6.14 -2.42
N ALA A 214 -16.14 -6.10 -1.15
CA ALA A 214 -16.88 -4.98 -0.55
C ALA A 214 -16.55 -4.87 0.95
N PRO A 215 -16.24 -3.67 1.50
CA PRO A 215 -16.33 -2.32 0.91
C PRO A 215 -15.37 -2.04 -0.27
N PRO A 216 -15.61 -1.01 -1.08
CA PRO A 216 -14.70 -0.66 -2.17
C PRO A 216 -13.34 -0.20 -1.62
N PRO A 217 -12.23 -0.42 -2.35
CA PRO A 217 -10.89 -0.07 -1.89
C PRO A 217 -10.66 1.38 -1.40
N GLU A 218 -11.42 2.38 -1.84
CA GLU A 218 -11.35 3.75 -1.29
C GLU A 218 -11.64 3.73 0.22
N ILE A 219 -12.72 3.03 0.60
CA ILE A 219 -13.13 2.84 1.99
C ILE A 219 -12.15 1.94 2.75
N LEU A 220 -11.62 0.90 2.10
CA LEU A 220 -10.65 0.00 2.73
C LEU A 220 -9.33 0.73 3.07
N ASN A 221 -8.90 1.65 2.21
CA ASN A 221 -7.62 2.36 2.33
C ASN A 221 -7.69 3.54 3.30
N GLU A 222 -8.87 4.12 3.52
CA GLU A 222 -9.11 5.14 4.57
C GLU A 222 -8.98 4.57 6.00
N GLY A 223 -9.09 3.24 6.15
CA GLY A 223 -8.82 2.53 7.39
C GLY A 223 -10.07 2.15 8.20
N THR A 224 -9.84 1.67 9.42
CA THR A 224 -10.86 0.96 10.23
C THR A 224 -12.15 1.75 10.43
N SER A 225 -12.07 3.02 10.80
CA SER A 225 -13.26 3.85 11.05
C SER A 225 -14.11 4.02 9.78
N SER A 226 -13.49 4.17 8.61
CA SER A 226 -14.20 4.30 7.33
C SER A 226 -14.94 3.00 6.98
N ILE A 227 -14.27 1.85 7.12
CA ILE A 227 -14.88 0.52 6.93
C ILE A 227 -16.09 0.32 7.84
N VAL A 228 -15.94 0.57 9.15
CA VAL A 228 -17.02 0.41 10.13
C VAL A 228 -18.19 1.35 9.81
N ASN A 229 -17.91 2.61 9.49
CA ASN A 229 -18.95 3.59 9.15
C ASN A 229 -19.70 3.25 7.86
N TYR A 230 -19.01 2.75 6.84
CA TYR A 230 -19.62 2.31 5.60
C TYR A 230 -20.56 1.11 5.83
N LEU A 231 -20.08 0.08 6.55
CA LEU A 231 -20.88 -1.10 6.87
C LEU A 231 -22.10 -0.75 7.73
N ARG A 232 -21.93 0.15 8.70
CA ARG A 232 -23.01 0.68 9.53
C ARG A 232 -24.08 1.39 8.70
N GLN A 233 -23.68 2.30 7.82
CA GLN A 233 -24.62 3.04 6.99
C GLN A 233 -25.38 2.10 6.06
N GLN A 234 -24.71 1.09 5.49
CA GLN A 234 -25.36 0.09 4.66
C GLN A 234 -26.32 -0.80 5.48
N LEU A 235 -26.00 -1.13 6.73
CA LEU A 235 -26.87 -1.86 7.64
C LEU A 235 -28.14 -1.04 7.99
N GLU A 236 -27.98 0.25 8.28
CA GLU A 236 -29.07 1.14 8.71
C GLU A 236 -30.01 1.54 7.55
N GLN A 237 -29.47 1.68 6.33
CA GLN A 237 -30.16 2.35 5.22
C GLN A 237 -30.45 1.42 4.04
N GLY A 238 -29.91 0.19 4.09
CA GLY A 238 -29.85 -0.71 2.94
C GLY A 238 -28.78 -0.31 1.94
N LYS A 239 -28.73 -1.08 0.85
CA LYS A 239 -27.77 -0.90 -0.25
C LYS A 239 -28.49 -0.49 -1.54
N ASP A 240 -27.78 0.27 -2.36
CA ASP A 240 -28.10 0.54 -3.75
C ASP A 240 -26.80 0.46 -4.58
N TYR A 241 -26.88 0.70 -5.90
CA TYR A 241 -25.77 0.50 -6.82
C TYR A 241 -25.61 1.69 -7.77
N ILE A 242 -24.36 2.00 -8.11
CA ILE A 242 -24.02 2.96 -9.16
C ILE A 242 -23.40 2.18 -10.32
N TYR A 243 -23.97 2.35 -11.51
CA TYR A 243 -23.49 1.77 -12.77
C TYR A 243 -22.95 2.87 -13.66
N GLU A 244 -21.88 3.50 -13.18
CA GLU A 244 -21.21 4.64 -13.81
C GLU A 244 -19.74 4.32 -13.97
N ALA A 245 -19.19 4.53 -15.17
CA ALA A 245 -17.77 4.30 -15.44
C ALA A 245 -17.09 5.53 -16.04
N LYS A 246 -15.79 5.64 -15.77
CA LYS A 246 -14.92 6.64 -16.35
C LYS A 246 -14.15 6.03 -17.53
N PHE A 247 -14.25 6.68 -18.69
CA PHE A 247 -13.59 6.27 -19.92
C PHE A 247 -12.69 7.40 -20.44
N LEU A 248 -11.39 7.19 -20.51
CA LEU A 248 -10.42 8.21 -20.92
C LEU A 248 -9.87 7.89 -22.30
N ILE A 249 -9.87 8.90 -23.18
CA ILE A 249 -9.22 8.83 -24.48
C ILE A 249 -7.95 9.67 -24.42
N VAL A 250 -6.80 9.00 -24.62
CA VAL A 250 -5.47 9.61 -24.57
C VAL A 250 -4.72 9.32 -25.87
N GLY A 251 -3.70 10.12 -26.15
CA GLY A 251 -2.91 10.02 -27.38
C GLY A 251 -2.50 11.40 -27.89
N GLU A 252 -1.68 11.41 -28.93
CA GLU A 252 -1.11 12.64 -29.48
C GLU A 252 -2.14 13.63 -30.00
N GLY A 253 -1.73 14.90 -30.10
CA GLY A 253 -2.52 15.93 -30.75
C GLY A 253 -2.87 15.54 -32.19
N GLY A 254 -4.14 15.69 -32.58
CA GLY A 254 -4.60 15.35 -33.93
C GLY A 254 -4.87 13.87 -34.20
N ALA A 255 -4.74 12.98 -33.19
CA ALA A 255 -5.05 11.56 -33.35
C ALA A 255 -6.53 11.26 -33.70
N GLY A 256 -7.43 12.20 -33.42
CA GLY A 256 -8.88 12.09 -33.64
C GLY A 256 -9.67 11.67 -32.41
N LYS A 257 -9.24 12.11 -31.21
CA LYS A 257 -9.81 11.70 -29.92
C LYS A 257 -11.26 12.16 -29.77
N THR A 258 -11.50 13.45 -29.98
CA THR A 258 -12.82 14.09 -30.05
C THR A 258 -13.73 13.40 -31.07
N SER A 259 -13.21 13.15 -32.27
CA SER A 259 -13.94 12.45 -33.32
C SER A 259 -14.32 11.02 -32.93
N LEU A 260 -13.44 10.28 -32.26
CA LEU A 260 -13.74 8.94 -31.74
C LEU A 260 -14.81 9.01 -30.62
N ALA A 261 -14.71 9.98 -29.71
CA ALA A 261 -15.66 10.17 -28.62
C ALA A 261 -17.10 10.38 -29.15
N HIS A 262 -17.27 11.30 -30.13
CA HIS A 262 -18.56 11.53 -30.76
C HIS A 262 -19.06 10.31 -31.55
N LYS A 263 -18.19 9.63 -32.31
CA LYS A 263 -18.54 8.42 -33.08
C LYS A 263 -18.97 7.25 -32.19
N ILE A 264 -18.41 7.11 -30.99
CA ILE A 264 -18.83 6.09 -30.01
C ILE A 264 -20.27 6.33 -29.55
N ILE A 265 -20.68 7.58 -29.41
CA ILE A 265 -22.03 7.95 -28.98
C ILE A 265 -23.01 7.86 -30.16
N ASP A 266 -22.63 8.48 -31.27
CA ASP A 266 -23.41 8.53 -32.50
C ASP A 266 -22.54 8.16 -33.71
N PRO A 267 -22.65 6.91 -34.21
CA PRO A 267 -21.95 6.48 -35.42
C PRO A 267 -22.26 7.33 -36.66
N SER A 268 -23.38 8.05 -36.69
CA SER A 268 -23.77 8.92 -37.81
C SER A 268 -23.09 10.29 -37.80
N TYR A 269 -22.35 10.63 -36.73
CA TYR A 269 -21.59 11.88 -36.63
C TYR A 269 -20.70 12.12 -37.86
N GLU A 270 -20.78 13.30 -38.47
CA GLU A 270 -19.93 13.69 -39.60
C GLU A 270 -18.64 14.35 -39.11
N LEU A 271 -17.49 13.87 -39.58
CA LEU A 271 -16.19 14.41 -39.18
C LEU A 271 -16.01 15.84 -39.69
N ASN A 272 -15.74 16.80 -38.80
CA ASN A 272 -15.47 18.17 -39.21
C ASN A 272 -13.97 18.37 -39.46
N SER A 273 -13.62 18.79 -40.68
CA SER A 273 -12.22 19.05 -41.08
C SER A 273 -11.62 20.32 -40.45
N GLU A 274 -12.44 21.17 -39.82
CA GLU A 274 -12.04 22.41 -39.14
C GLU A 274 -12.20 22.33 -37.61
N GLU A 275 -12.35 21.13 -37.03
CA GLU A 275 -12.31 20.94 -35.57
C GLU A 275 -11.03 21.57 -34.98
N GLN A 276 -11.21 22.69 -34.26
CA GLN A 276 -10.13 23.29 -33.48
C GLN A 276 -9.68 22.28 -32.42
N SER A 277 -8.39 22.29 -32.08
CA SER A 277 -7.88 21.40 -31.02
C SER A 277 -8.61 21.69 -29.71
N THR A 278 -9.15 20.65 -29.06
CA THR A 278 -9.80 20.78 -27.75
C THR A 278 -8.88 21.50 -26.77
N GLU A 279 -9.36 22.62 -26.23
CA GLU A 279 -8.68 23.36 -25.17
C GLU A 279 -9.07 22.74 -23.82
N GLY A 280 -8.10 22.16 -23.10
CA GLY A 280 -8.36 21.53 -21.80
C GLY A 280 -8.94 20.12 -21.90
N ILE A 281 -10.05 19.86 -21.21
CA ILE A 281 -10.71 18.55 -21.11
C ILE A 281 -12.19 18.73 -21.42
N ASP A 282 -12.72 17.93 -22.34
CA ASP A 282 -14.16 17.81 -22.56
C ASP A 282 -14.68 16.49 -21.99
N VAL A 283 -15.86 16.52 -21.37
CA VAL A 283 -16.50 15.34 -20.77
C VAL A 283 -17.87 15.11 -21.37
N ILE A 284 -17.97 14.03 -22.15
CA ILE A 284 -19.17 13.70 -22.91
C ILE A 284 -19.84 12.47 -22.28
N ARG A 285 -21.15 12.52 -22.09
CA ARG A 285 -21.91 11.42 -21.48
C ARG A 285 -22.39 10.44 -22.55
N TRP A 286 -22.08 9.16 -22.35
CA TRP A 286 -22.60 8.05 -23.14
C TRP A 286 -23.46 7.14 -22.26
N THR A 287 -24.71 6.93 -22.66
CA THR A 287 -25.66 6.10 -21.90
C THR A 287 -26.17 4.93 -22.75
N PHE A 288 -26.35 3.79 -22.10
CA PHE A 288 -26.97 2.60 -22.70
C PHE A 288 -27.58 1.72 -21.60
N ASN A 289 -28.41 0.75 -21.99
CA ASN A 289 -29.04 -0.15 -21.02
C ASN A 289 -28.25 -1.45 -20.83
N LEU A 290 -28.15 -1.90 -19.58
CA LEU A 290 -27.71 -3.23 -19.20
C LEU A 290 -28.69 -4.30 -19.72
N ARG A 291 -28.26 -5.57 -19.68
CA ARG A 291 -29.10 -6.72 -20.10
C ARG A 291 -30.39 -6.85 -19.30
N ASP A 292 -30.41 -6.37 -18.07
CA ASP A 292 -31.56 -6.33 -17.18
C ASP A 292 -32.39 -5.03 -17.30
N GLY A 293 -32.07 -4.17 -18.28
CA GLY A 293 -32.78 -2.93 -18.58
C GLY A 293 -32.37 -1.72 -17.74
N LYS A 294 -31.44 -1.86 -16.80
CA LYS A 294 -30.96 -0.73 -15.99
C LYS A 294 -30.08 0.22 -16.83
N PRO A 295 -30.21 1.55 -16.66
CA PRO A 295 -29.34 2.50 -17.34
C PRO A 295 -27.91 2.38 -16.82
N PHE A 296 -26.95 2.46 -17.74
CA PHE A 296 -25.52 2.52 -17.49
C PHE A 296 -24.98 3.82 -18.07
N GLN A 297 -24.16 4.51 -17.30
CA GLN A 297 -23.56 5.78 -17.71
C GLN A 297 -22.05 5.65 -17.85
N VAL A 298 -21.50 6.23 -18.91
CA VAL A 298 -20.07 6.37 -19.13
C VAL A 298 -19.75 7.84 -19.32
N ASN A 299 -18.84 8.38 -18.52
CA ASN A 299 -18.27 9.70 -18.73
C ASN A 299 -17.01 9.54 -19.58
N ILE A 300 -17.06 10.03 -20.82
CA ILE A 300 -15.94 10.01 -21.77
C ILE A 300 -15.13 11.27 -21.58
N TRP A 301 -13.88 11.13 -21.13
CA TRP A 301 -12.93 12.22 -20.94
C TRP A 301 -12.04 12.33 -22.17
N ASP A 302 -12.23 13.40 -22.95
CA ASP A 302 -11.41 13.76 -24.10
C ASP A 302 -10.37 14.81 -23.69
N PHE A 303 -9.11 14.39 -23.65
CA PHE A 303 -8.00 15.27 -23.30
C PHE A 303 -7.52 16.05 -24.52
N GLY A 304 -7.38 17.37 -24.38
CA GLY A 304 -6.80 18.24 -25.39
C GLY A 304 -5.42 17.78 -25.85
N GLY A 305 -5.11 18.02 -27.13
CA GLY A 305 -3.86 17.58 -27.77
C GLY A 305 -2.59 18.31 -27.35
N GLN A 306 -2.65 19.22 -26.37
CA GLN A 306 -1.49 20.01 -25.95
C GLN A 306 -0.62 19.22 -24.96
N GLU A 307 0.58 18.83 -25.38
CA GLU A 307 1.58 18.08 -24.58
C GLU A 307 2.10 18.82 -23.32
N ILE A 308 1.73 20.08 -23.12
CA ILE A 308 2.43 20.97 -22.19
C ILE A 308 2.00 20.76 -20.73
N TYR A 309 0.91 20.03 -20.46
CA TYR A 309 0.35 19.92 -19.12
C TYR A 309 0.14 18.47 -18.64
N HIS A 310 1.14 17.61 -18.85
CA HIS A 310 1.16 16.27 -18.21
C HIS A 310 1.01 16.36 -16.67
N ALA A 311 1.39 17.49 -16.07
CA ALA A 311 1.18 17.79 -14.66
C ALA A 311 -0.30 18.01 -14.28
N THR A 312 -1.21 18.34 -15.19
CA THR A 312 -2.65 18.41 -14.90
C THR A 312 -3.36 17.09 -15.14
N HIS A 313 -2.89 16.28 -16.09
CA HIS A 313 -3.48 14.96 -16.39
C HIS A 313 -3.41 14.00 -15.19
N GLN A 314 -2.33 14.05 -14.39
CA GLN A 314 -2.21 13.23 -13.17
C GLN A 314 -3.37 13.42 -12.17
N PHE A 315 -4.14 14.52 -12.26
CA PHE A 315 -5.30 14.77 -11.42
C PHE A 315 -6.57 14.06 -11.91
N PHE A 316 -6.60 13.67 -13.19
CA PHE A 316 -7.76 13.04 -13.85
C PHE A 316 -7.50 11.62 -14.28
N LEU A 317 -6.23 11.20 -14.41
CA LEU A 317 -5.91 9.79 -14.55
C LEU A 317 -6.13 9.14 -13.18
N THR A 318 -7.15 8.30 -13.10
CA THR A 318 -7.61 7.68 -11.86
C THR A 318 -7.67 6.18 -12.06
N LYS A 319 -7.53 5.43 -10.97
CA LYS A 319 -7.78 3.98 -10.99
C LYS A 319 -9.21 3.68 -11.45
N ARG A 320 -9.44 2.41 -11.82
CA ARG A 320 -10.75 1.87 -12.22
C ARG A 320 -11.41 2.62 -13.37
N SER A 321 -10.61 3.14 -14.27
CA SER A 321 -11.08 3.72 -15.51
C SER A 321 -10.75 2.81 -16.67
N LEU A 322 -11.44 2.93 -17.80
CA LEU A 322 -10.98 2.34 -19.05
C LEU A 322 -10.16 3.39 -19.81
N TYR A 323 -8.99 2.99 -20.32
CA TYR A 323 -8.15 3.85 -21.14
C TYR A 323 -8.15 3.38 -22.60
N VAL A 324 -8.36 4.32 -23.52
CA VAL A 324 -8.07 4.12 -24.94
C VAL A 324 -6.90 5.01 -25.34
N LEU A 325 -5.81 4.38 -25.79
CA LEU A 325 -4.71 5.07 -26.46
C LEU A 325 -4.99 5.12 -27.96
N LEU A 326 -5.35 6.29 -28.47
CA LEU A 326 -5.64 6.52 -29.87
C LEU A 326 -4.37 6.89 -30.65
N VAL A 327 -4.12 6.19 -31.75
CA VAL A 327 -2.91 6.31 -32.57
C VAL A 327 -3.31 6.71 -34.00
N ASP A 328 -2.72 7.76 -34.55
CA ASP A 328 -2.90 8.13 -35.98
C ASP A 328 -1.87 7.39 -36.83
N THR A 329 -2.33 6.64 -37.84
CA THR A 329 -1.42 5.89 -38.73
C THR A 329 -0.73 6.77 -39.79
N ARG A 330 -0.97 8.08 -39.82
CA ARG A 330 -0.26 9.05 -40.70
C ARG A 330 0.98 9.66 -40.05
N GLN A 331 1.09 9.64 -38.73
CA GLN A 331 2.25 10.14 -38.00
C GLN A 331 3.09 8.93 -37.56
N ASP A 332 4.28 8.76 -38.13
CA ASP A 332 5.21 7.66 -37.76
C ASP A 332 5.80 7.81 -36.33
N ASN A 333 5.33 8.79 -35.55
CA ASN A 333 6.00 9.27 -34.33
C ASN A 333 5.25 9.00 -33.02
N THR A 334 4.11 8.32 -33.01
CA THR A 334 3.39 8.11 -31.75
C THR A 334 4.23 7.33 -30.74
N ASP A 335 4.65 8.01 -29.68
CA ASP A 335 5.43 7.41 -28.58
C ASP A 335 4.50 6.54 -27.71
N LEU A 336 4.16 5.36 -28.25
CA LEU A 336 3.32 4.36 -27.58
C LEU A 336 3.89 3.99 -26.22
N TYR A 337 5.21 3.86 -26.13
CA TYR A 337 5.89 3.49 -24.90
C TYR A 337 5.72 4.56 -23.83
N TYR A 338 5.87 5.84 -24.19
CA TYR A 338 5.61 6.95 -23.27
C TYR A 338 4.17 6.93 -22.75
N TRP A 339 3.17 6.87 -23.63
CA TRP A 339 1.78 6.91 -23.21
C TRP A 339 1.38 5.71 -22.36
N LEU A 340 1.79 4.49 -22.74
CA LEU A 340 1.55 3.29 -21.95
C LEU A 340 2.23 3.36 -20.57
N SER A 341 3.47 3.86 -20.52
CA SER A 341 4.20 4.06 -19.26
C SER A 341 3.51 5.07 -18.35
N ILE A 342 3.01 6.19 -18.90
CA ILE A 342 2.25 7.20 -18.14
C ILE A 342 0.94 6.61 -17.61
N ILE A 343 0.20 5.87 -18.43
CA ILE A 343 -1.05 5.22 -18.02
C ILE A 343 -0.76 4.22 -16.90
N GLU A 344 0.22 3.33 -17.04
CA GLU A 344 0.55 2.36 -16.00
C GLU A 344 1.02 3.02 -14.71
N LEU A 345 1.79 4.11 -14.81
CA LEU A 345 2.30 4.83 -13.66
C LEU A 345 1.21 5.55 -12.85
N LEU A 346 0.16 6.04 -13.53
CA LEU A 346 -0.87 6.90 -12.93
C LEU A 346 -2.23 6.22 -12.71
N SER A 347 -2.50 5.08 -13.38
CA SER A 347 -3.80 4.39 -13.33
C SER A 347 -3.76 2.98 -12.75
N ALA A 348 -2.56 2.54 -12.33
CA ALA A 348 -2.27 1.21 -11.79
C ALA A 348 -2.72 0.09 -12.74
N GLU A 349 -3.75 -0.67 -12.36
CA GLU A 349 -4.21 -1.86 -13.09
C GLU A 349 -5.40 -1.61 -14.03
N SER A 350 -5.71 -0.34 -14.27
CA SER A 350 -6.81 0.05 -15.16
C SER A 350 -6.60 -0.53 -16.57
N PRO A 351 -7.64 -1.16 -17.19
CA PRO A 351 -7.48 -1.76 -18.51
C PRO A 351 -7.18 -0.69 -19.57
N VAL A 352 -6.27 -1.05 -20.49
CA VAL A 352 -5.88 -0.20 -21.62
C VAL A 352 -6.16 -0.90 -22.95
N ILE A 353 -6.72 -0.16 -23.90
CA ILE A 353 -6.94 -0.60 -25.28
C ILE A 353 -6.19 0.37 -26.20
N ILE A 354 -5.44 -0.15 -27.17
CA ILE A 354 -4.87 0.67 -28.24
C ILE A 354 -5.86 0.70 -29.40
N VAL A 355 -6.22 1.87 -29.89
CA VAL A 355 -7.05 2.04 -31.08
C VAL A 355 -6.22 2.70 -32.18
N LYS A 356 -6.04 1.99 -33.29
CA LYS A 356 -5.33 2.49 -34.48
C LYS A 356 -6.34 3.15 -35.42
N ASN A 357 -6.26 4.47 -35.55
CA ASN A 357 -7.08 5.24 -36.48
C ASN A 357 -6.44 5.22 -37.88
N GLU A 358 -6.87 4.28 -38.71
CA GLU A 358 -6.39 4.01 -40.07
C GLU A 358 -6.97 5.03 -41.05
N LYS A 359 -6.31 6.18 -41.17
CA LYS A 359 -6.71 7.22 -42.12
C LYS A 359 -6.16 6.91 -43.52
N GLN A 360 -7.00 7.04 -44.54
CA GLN A 360 -6.65 6.76 -45.95
C GLN A 360 -6.15 5.32 -46.18
N ASP A 361 -6.68 4.35 -45.45
CA ASP A 361 -6.32 2.92 -45.54
C ASP A 361 -4.84 2.61 -45.24
N ARG A 362 -4.12 3.54 -44.61
CA ARG A 362 -2.77 3.29 -44.08
C ARG A 362 -2.86 2.49 -42.79
N THR A 363 -2.14 1.38 -42.75
CA THR A 363 -2.05 0.51 -41.56
C THR A 363 -0.72 0.75 -40.85
N CYS A 364 -0.76 0.87 -39.52
CA CYS A 364 0.44 0.88 -38.68
C CYS A 364 0.66 -0.51 -38.09
N LYS A 365 1.88 -1.04 -38.22
CA LYS A 365 2.28 -2.32 -37.61
C LYS A 365 2.87 -2.05 -36.23
N ILE A 366 2.16 -2.47 -35.19
CA ILE A 366 2.61 -2.39 -33.80
C ILE A 366 3.02 -3.80 -33.36
N ASN A 367 4.15 -3.93 -32.64
CA ASN A 367 4.56 -5.20 -32.06
C ASN A 367 3.75 -5.50 -30.77
N GLU A 368 2.50 -5.94 -30.95
CA GLU A 368 1.56 -6.16 -29.85
C GLU A 368 2.06 -7.20 -28.84
N ARG A 369 2.80 -8.22 -29.30
CA ARG A 369 3.33 -9.26 -28.41
C ARG A 369 4.35 -8.71 -27.42
N GLN A 370 5.22 -7.81 -27.87
CA GLN A 370 6.19 -7.15 -27.01
C GLN A 370 5.48 -6.21 -26.03
N LEU A 371 4.59 -5.35 -26.52
CA LEU A 371 3.88 -4.41 -25.66
C LEU A 371 3.05 -5.10 -24.58
N ARG A 372 2.37 -6.21 -24.89
CA ARG A 372 1.61 -6.97 -23.87
C ARG A 372 2.51 -7.71 -22.86
N ALA A 373 3.76 -8.01 -23.23
CA ALA A 373 4.71 -8.60 -22.30
C ALA A 373 5.28 -7.55 -21.32
N GLU A 374 5.41 -6.31 -21.78
CA GLU A 374 5.90 -5.18 -20.97
C GLU A 374 4.79 -4.51 -20.16
N PHE A 375 3.58 -4.35 -20.72
CA PHE A 375 2.45 -3.63 -20.11
C PHE A 375 1.28 -4.58 -19.84
N ILE A 376 1.14 -5.04 -18.58
CA ILE A 376 0.11 -6.01 -18.14
C ILE A 376 -1.33 -5.44 -18.26
N SER A 377 -1.45 -4.12 -18.15
CA SER A 377 -2.71 -3.38 -18.28
C SER A 377 -3.23 -3.34 -19.73
N LEU A 378 -2.35 -3.51 -20.73
CA LEU A 378 -2.73 -3.55 -22.15
C LEU A 378 -3.50 -4.84 -22.47
N LYS A 379 -4.80 -4.69 -22.73
CA LYS A 379 -5.68 -5.84 -23.01
C LYS A 379 -5.82 -6.13 -24.49
N GLU A 380 -6.04 -5.10 -25.30
CA GLU A 380 -6.36 -5.25 -26.72
C GLU A 380 -5.75 -4.16 -27.60
N THR A 381 -5.61 -4.48 -28.89
CA THR A 381 -5.24 -3.54 -29.95
C THR A 381 -6.25 -3.68 -31.07
N LEU A 382 -6.95 -2.60 -31.40
CA LEU A 382 -8.04 -2.57 -32.37
C LEU A 382 -7.70 -1.60 -33.50
N SER A 383 -8.31 -1.79 -34.67
CA SER A 383 -8.18 -0.89 -35.82
C SER A 383 -9.53 -0.30 -36.17
N THR A 384 -9.56 0.98 -36.53
CA THR A 384 -10.76 1.64 -37.05
C THR A 384 -10.43 2.65 -38.12
N ASN A 385 -11.39 2.93 -39.00
CA ASN A 385 -11.37 4.12 -39.83
C ASN A 385 -12.59 4.96 -39.47
N LEU A 386 -12.34 6.11 -38.82
CA LEU A 386 -13.42 6.97 -38.33
C LEU A 386 -14.26 7.59 -39.46
N ARG A 387 -13.76 7.60 -40.71
CA ARG A 387 -14.47 8.17 -41.86
C ARG A 387 -15.62 7.28 -42.33
N ASP A 388 -15.41 5.97 -42.37
CA ASP A 388 -16.38 4.98 -42.88
C ASP A 388 -16.94 4.06 -41.78
N ASN A 389 -16.56 4.30 -40.51
CA ASN A 389 -16.91 3.53 -39.33
C ASN A 389 -16.44 2.06 -39.35
N ARG A 390 -15.52 1.69 -40.24
CA ARG A 390 -14.95 0.33 -40.26
C ARG A 390 -14.29 0.03 -38.92
N GLY A 391 -14.67 -1.07 -38.27
CA GLY A 391 -14.13 -1.48 -36.96
C GLY A 391 -14.70 -0.76 -35.74
N LEU A 392 -15.50 0.30 -35.91
CA LEU A 392 -16.07 1.07 -34.80
C LEU A 392 -17.03 0.25 -33.93
N ALA A 393 -17.84 -0.64 -34.54
CA ALA A 393 -18.79 -1.47 -33.80
C ALA A 393 -18.10 -2.45 -32.84
N ASP A 394 -17.00 -3.07 -33.28
CA ASP A 394 -16.18 -3.97 -32.44
C ASP A 394 -15.53 -3.18 -31.29
N ILE A 395 -15.00 -1.98 -31.58
CA ILE A 395 -14.49 -1.07 -30.53
C ILE A 395 -15.57 -0.75 -29.49
N GLN A 396 -16.79 -0.40 -29.91
CA GLN A 396 -17.88 -0.11 -28.98
C GLN A 396 -18.24 -1.32 -28.11
N GLU A 397 -18.25 -2.54 -28.69
CA GLU A 397 -18.52 -3.78 -27.95
C GLU A 397 -17.41 -4.07 -26.93
N LYS A 398 -16.14 -3.93 -27.33
CA LYS A 398 -14.99 -4.12 -26.45
C LYS A 398 -14.96 -3.10 -25.32
N ILE A 399 -15.19 -1.82 -25.61
CA ILE A 399 -15.28 -0.77 -24.58
C ILE A 399 -16.35 -1.13 -23.55
N LYS A 400 -17.56 -1.53 -23.99
CA LYS A 400 -18.63 -1.99 -23.08
C LYS A 400 -18.19 -3.18 -22.25
N GLN A 401 -17.57 -4.19 -22.87
CA GLN A 401 -17.07 -5.37 -22.18
C GLN A 401 -16.08 -5.02 -21.06
N TYR A 402 -15.10 -4.15 -21.32
CA TYR A 402 -14.12 -3.78 -20.29
C TYR A 402 -14.70 -2.88 -19.21
N ILE A 403 -15.56 -1.92 -19.58
CA ILE A 403 -16.23 -1.04 -18.63
C ILE A 403 -17.09 -1.83 -17.64
N PHE A 404 -17.84 -2.83 -18.10
CA PHE A 404 -18.66 -3.66 -17.22
C PHE A 404 -17.86 -4.48 -16.19
N ASN A 405 -16.61 -4.78 -16.50
CA ASN A 405 -15.73 -5.57 -15.64
C ASN A 405 -14.82 -4.69 -14.77
N LEU A 406 -15.02 -3.36 -14.75
CA LEU A 406 -14.28 -2.49 -13.86
C LEU A 406 -14.63 -2.80 -12.39
N PRO A 407 -13.66 -2.84 -11.45
CA PRO A 407 -13.87 -3.39 -10.11
C PRO A 407 -14.99 -2.74 -9.27
N HIS A 408 -15.24 -1.44 -9.47
CA HIS A 408 -16.25 -0.69 -8.72
C HIS A 408 -17.68 -0.90 -9.24
N ILE A 409 -17.82 -1.36 -10.49
CA ILE A 409 -19.13 -1.48 -11.13
C ILE A 409 -19.92 -2.59 -10.44
N GLY A 410 -21.08 -2.24 -9.91
CA GLY A 410 -21.92 -3.18 -9.17
C GLY A 410 -21.46 -3.45 -7.73
N THR A 411 -20.48 -2.70 -7.21
CA THR A 411 -20.19 -2.70 -5.77
C THR A 411 -21.38 -2.12 -5.01
N PRO A 412 -21.89 -2.76 -3.95
CA PRO A 412 -22.98 -2.20 -3.16
C PRO A 412 -22.53 -0.88 -2.52
N LEU A 413 -23.43 0.09 -2.40
CA LEU A 413 -23.18 1.35 -1.69
C LEU A 413 -24.33 1.64 -0.73
N PRO A 414 -24.11 2.37 0.37
CA PRO A 414 -25.21 2.81 1.22
C PRO A 414 -26.24 3.59 0.40
N LYS A 415 -27.53 3.27 0.56
CA LYS A 415 -28.58 3.83 -0.30
C LYS A 415 -28.58 5.36 -0.37
N LYS A 416 -28.40 6.05 0.77
CA LYS A 416 -28.36 7.51 0.81
C LYS A 416 -27.17 8.11 0.05
N TRP A 417 -26.06 7.37 -0.10
CA TRP A 417 -24.91 7.82 -0.90
C TRP A 417 -25.30 7.94 -2.37
N VAL A 418 -26.04 6.95 -2.87
CA VAL A 418 -26.55 6.94 -4.25
C VAL A 418 -27.56 8.07 -4.46
N ASP A 419 -28.44 8.33 -3.49
CA ASP A 419 -29.41 9.42 -3.56
C ASP A 419 -28.73 10.80 -3.61
N VAL A 420 -27.72 11.05 -2.75
CA VAL A 420 -26.93 12.29 -2.78
C VAL A 420 -26.14 12.41 -4.09
N ARG A 421 -25.51 11.33 -4.57
CA ARG A 421 -24.80 11.35 -5.86
C ARG A 421 -25.70 11.79 -7.00
N LYS A 422 -26.92 11.26 -7.07
CA LYS A 422 -27.94 11.65 -8.08
C LYS A 422 -28.35 13.11 -7.92
N ALA A 423 -28.49 13.61 -6.69
CA ALA A 423 -28.82 15.01 -6.44
C ALA A 423 -27.71 15.95 -6.93
N LEU A 424 -26.45 15.62 -6.63
CA LEU A 424 -25.29 16.42 -7.07
C LEU A 424 -25.09 16.38 -8.58
N GLU A 425 -25.44 15.27 -9.23
CA GLU A 425 -25.32 15.14 -10.69
C GLU A 425 -26.25 16.08 -11.46
N ASN A 426 -27.43 16.32 -10.92
CA ASN A 426 -28.46 17.15 -11.52
C ASN A 426 -28.31 18.64 -11.15
N ASP A 427 -27.28 18.99 -10.37
CA ASP A 427 -26.96 20.37 -10.07
C ASP A 427 -26.23 21.01 -11.27
N GLU A 428 -26.81 22.06 -11.82
CA GLU A 428 -26.26 22.73 -13.02
C GLU A 428 -25.03 23.59 -12.71
N ARG A 429 -24.74 23.87 -11.43
CA ARG A 429 -23.63 24.73 -11.02
C ARG A 429 -22.29 24.01 -11.15
N ASP A 430 -21.23 24.78 -11.40
CA ASP A 430 -19.87 24.23 -11.51
C ASP A 430 -19.24 23.94 -10.14
N HIS A 431 -19.71 24.66 -9.11
CA HIS A 431 -19.26 24.53 -7.74
C HIS A 431 -20.36 24.89 -6.74
N ILE A 432 -20.22 24.40 -5.51
CA ILE A 432 -21.09 24.71 -4.37
C ILE A 432 -20.26 24.92 -3.11
N SER A 433 -20.79 25.66 -2.14
CA SER A 433 -20.18 25.73 -0.82
C SER A 433 -20.39 24.44 -0.03
N ILE A 434 -19.51 24.19 0.94
CA ILE A 434 -19.64 23.03 1.85
C ILE A 434 -20.96 23.06 2.65
N LYS A 435 -21.50 24.27 2.91
CA LYS A 435 -22.79 24.43 3.60
C LYS A 435 -23.93 23.91 2.72
N GLU A 436 -23.94 24.25 1.44
CA GLU A 436 -24.95 23.79 0.49
C GLU A 436 -24.87 22.28 0.30
N TYR A 437 -23.66 21.72 0.21
CA TYR A 437 -23.48 20.27 0.21
C TYR A 437 -24.07 19.60 1.45
N TYR A 438 -23.86 20.17 2.64
CA TYR A 438 -24.47 19.64 3.86
C TYR A 438 -26.00 19.72 3.85
N GLU A 439 -26.59 20.77 3.27
CA GLU A 439 -28.05 20.86 3.11
C GLU A 439 -28.57 19.81 2.11
N ILE A 440 -27.86 19.57 0.99
CA ILE A 440 -28.18 18.49 0.05
C ILE A 440 -28.13 17.14 0.76
N CYS A 441 -27.07 16.87 1.53
CA CYS A 441 -26.95 15.63 2.29
C CYS A 441 -28.08 15.48 3.33
N LYS A 442 -28.39 16.54 4.06
CA LYS A 442 -29.46 16.56 5.06
C LYS A 442 -30.83 16.31 4.43
N TYR A 443 -31.11 16.91 3.28
CA TYR A 443 -32.34 16.68 2.52
C TYR A 443 -32.48 15.21 2.09
N ASN A 444 -31.36 14.55 1.78
CA ASN A 444 -31.30 13.12 1.46
C ASN A 444 -31.13 12.22 2.72
N GLY A 445 -31.37 12.75 3.91
CA GLY A 445 -31.46 11.97 5.16
C GLY A 445 -30.14 11.68 5.86
N PHE A 446 -29.06 12.43 5.61
CA PHE A 446 -27.84 12.34 6.42
C PHE A 446 -27.96 13.13 7.72
N ASP A 447 -27.85 12.45 8.86
CA ASP A 447 -27.96 13.07 10.18
C ASP A 447 -26.59 13.47 10.77
N ARG A 448 -25.55 12.67 10.51
CA ARG A 448 -24.20 12.84 11.08
C ARG A 448 -23.30 13.58 10.11
N GLN A 449 -22.47 14.49 10.64
CA GLN A 449 -21.50 15.23 9.82
C GLN A 449 -20.38 14.33 9.28
N GLU A 450 -19.92 13.37 10.09
CA GLU A 450 -18.87 12.41 9.70
C GLU A 450 -19.27 11.60 8.46
N ASP A 451 -20.51 11.12 8.41
CA ASP A 451 -21.05 10.37 7.28
C ASP A 451 -21.05 11.19 5.98
N ARG A 452 -21.33 12.50 6.08
CA ARG A 452 -21.29 13.42 4.94
C ARG A 452 -19.87 13.64 4.44
N LEU A 453 -18.91 13.80 5.36
CA LEU A 453 -17.51 13.97 5.00
C LEU A 453 -16.94 12.70 4.37
N GLN A 454 -17.29 11.52 4.88
CA GLN A 454 -16.90 10.24 4.29
C GLN A 454 -17.45 10.09 2.87
N LEU A 455 -18.74 10.37 2.65
CA LEU A 455 -19.29 10.36 1.29
C LEU A 455 -18.55 11.35 0.39
N SER A 456 -18.21 12.53 0.90
CA SER A 456 -17.49 13.51 0.12
C SER A 456 -16.07 13.10 -0.24
N GLU A 457 -15.37 12.38 0.63
CA GLU A 457 -14.05 11.81 0.36
C GLU A 457 -14.15 10.72 -0.70
N TYR A 458 -15.11 9.80 -0.54
CA TYR A 458 -15.39 8.76 -1.51
C TYR A 458 -15.70 9.32 -2.91
N LEU A 459 -16.55 10.34 -3.02
CA LEU A 459 -16.87 10.98 -4.31
C LEU A 459 -15.69 11.78 -4.90
N HIS A 460 -14.83 12.32 -4.04
CA HIS A 460 -13.58 12.96 -4.46
C HIS A 460 -12.61 11.95 -5.08
N ASP A 461 -12.41 10.81 -4.43
CA ASP A 461 -11.50 9.76 -4.88
C ASP A 461 -11.96 9.09 -6.17
N LEU A 462 -13.28 8.99 -6.39
CA LEU A 462 -13.85 8.57 -7.67
C LEU A 462 -13.70 9.62 -8.79
N GLY A 463 -13.27 10.84 -8.46
CA GLY A 463 -13.18 11.95 -9.40
C GLY A 463 -14.54 12.45 -9.89
N VAL A 464 -15.62 12.19 -9.12
CA VAL A 464 -16.96 12.71 -9.43
C VAL A 464 -16.99 14.23 -9.25
N PHE A 465 -16.36 14.72 -8.18
CA PHE A 465 -16.13 16.14 -7.93
C PHE A 465 -14.79 16.33 -7.21
N LEU A 466 -14.34 17.57 -7.02
CA LEU A 466 -13.14 17.85 -6.20
C LEU A 466 -13.52 18.47 -4.85
N HIS A 467 -13.02 17.88 -3.75
CA HIS A 467 -13.16 18.45 -2.41
C HIS A 467 -11.92 18.15 -1.56
N PHE A 468 -11.22 19.20 -1.13
CA PHE A 468 -9.98 19.09 -0.39
C PHE A 468 -10.21 19.35 1.11
N GLN A 469 -10.70 18.33 1.82
CA GLN A 469 -11.13 18.44 3.23
C GLN A 469 -10.05 18.94 4.19
N ASN A 470 -8.79 18.60 3.90
CA ASN A 470 -7.62 18.95 4.71
C ASN A 470 -7.01 20.32 4.35
N ASP A 471 -7.59 21.03 3.39
CA ASP A 471 -7.08 22.33 2.93
C ASP A 471 -7.81 23.49 3.62
N PRO A 472 -7.11 24.45 4.26
CA PRO A 472 -7.77 25.54 4.99
C PRO A 472 -8.71 26.41 4.14
N LEU A 473 -8.36 26.60 2.86
CA LEU A 473 -9.13 27.43 1.94
C LEU A 473 -10.12 26.57 1.15
N LEU A 474 -9.64 25.49 0.53
CA LEU A 474 -10.45 24.68 -0.38
C LEU A 474 -11.48 23.77 0.30
N LYS A 475 -11.36 23.48 1.61
CA LYS A 475 -12.38 22.69 2.34
C LYS A 475 -13.77 23.33 2.39
N LYS A 476 -13.88 24.61 2.01
CA LYS A 476 -15.15 25.35 2.02
C LYS A 476 -15.93 25.22 0.72
N ILE A 477 -15.31 24.66 -0.31
CA ILE A 477 -15.87 24.56 -1.66
C ILE A 477 -15.80 23.12 -2.15
N ILE A 478 -16.84 22.73 -2.88
CA ILE A 478 -16.88 21.50 -3.67
C ILE A 478 -17.01 21.91 -5.12
N ILE A 479 -16.04 21.51 -5.93
CA ILE A 479 -16.03 21.73 -7.39
C ILE A 479 -16.77 20.56 -8.02
N LEU A 480 -18.06 20.75 -8.33
CA LEU A 480 -18.94 19.72 -8.88
C LEU A 480 -18.53 19.28 -10.28
N LYS A 481 -18.01 20.21 -11.09
CA LYS A 481 -17.53 19.94 -12.44
C LYS A 481 -16.02 20.14 -12.50
N PRO A 482 -15.21 19.08 -12.39
CA PRO A 482 -13.76 19.22 -12.40
C PRO A 482 -13.24 19.91 -13.67
N GLU A 483 -13.94 19.77 -14.80
CA GLU A 483 -13.62 20.37 -16.10
C GLU A 483 -13.59 21.91 -16.02
N TRP A 484 -14.52 22.51 -15.26
CA TRP A 484 -14.55 23.96 -15.01
C TRP A 484 -13.25 24.44 -14.36
N SER A 485 -12.78 23.72 -13.34
CA SER A 485 -11.53 24.08 -12.65
C SER A 485 -10.31 23.90 -13.53
N THR A 486 -10.29 22.85 -14.37
CA THR A 486 -9.19 22.65 -15.31
C THR A 486 -9.14 23.76 -16.34
N THR A 487 -10.29 24.13 -16.90
CA THR A 487 -10.39 25.20 -17.89
C THR A 487 -9.86 26.51 -17.31
N ALA A 488 -10.17 26.82 -16.05
CA ALA A 488 -9.60 27.97 -15.35
C ALA A 488 -8.07 27.93 -15.26
N VAL A 489 -7.49 26.79 -14.89
CA VAL A 489 -6.04 26.57 -14.81
C VAL A 489 -5.39 26.69 -16.20
N TYR A 490 -6.01 26.13 -17.24
CA TYR A 490 -5.53 26.25 -18.62
C TYR A 490 -5.54 27.70 -19.09
N LYS A 491 -6.62 28.44 -18.85
CA LYS A 491 -6.69 29.88 -19.16
C LYS A 491 -5.55 30.66 -18.50
N ALA A 492 -5.23 30.37 -17.24
CA ALA A 492 -4.13 31.02 -16.54
C ALA A 492 -2.75 30.74 -17.16
N LEU A 493 -2.50 29.49 -17.57
CA LEU A 493 -1.17 29.08 -18.04
C LEU A 493 -0.94 29.31 -19.55
N ASP A 494 -1.99 29.25 -20.38
CA ASP A 494 -1.87 29.38 -21.84
C ASP A 494 -2.10 30.80 -22.37
N THR A 495 -2.46 31.74 -21.49
CA THR A 495 -2.59 33.16 -21.86
C THR A 495 -1.26 33.70 -22.40
N ARG A 496 -1.31 34.39 -23.56
CA ARG A 496 -0.12 34.93 -24.26
C ARG A 496 0.79 35.75 -23.36
N GLU A 497 0.22 36.55 -22.46
CA GLU A 497 0.96 37.37 -21.52
C GLU A 497 1.82 36.54 -20.56
N VAL A 498 1.24 35.50 -19.94
CA VAL A 498 1.94 34.60 -19.02
C VAL A 498 3.03 33.82 -19.75
N ARG A 499 2.75 33.36 -20.97
CA ARG A 499 3.73 32.65 -21.82
C ARG A 499 4.89 33.53 -22.23
N ASN A 500 4.63 34.76 -22.64
CA ASN A 500 5.66 35.71 -23.05
C ASN A 500 6.51 36.20 -21.86
N ASN A 501 5.95 36.17 -20.65
CA ASN A 501 6.67 36.44 -19.40
C ASN A 501 7.29 35.18 -18.77
N PHE A 502 7.45 34.10 -19.53
CA PHE A 502 8.08 32.84 -19.10
C PHE A 502 7.47 32.25 -17.81
N GLY A 503 6.14 32.29 -17.70
CA GLY A 503 5.41 31.76 -16.56
C GLY A 503 5.38 32.68 -15.33
N ARG A 504 5.88 33.92 -15.43
CA ARG A 504 5.76 34.91 -14.36
C ARG A 504 4.46 35.69 -14.53
N PHE A 505 3.67 35.76 -13.45
CA PHE A 505 2.39 36.46 -13.45
C PHE A 505 2.06 37.05 -12.08
N THR A 506 1.12 38.00 -12.06
CA THR A 506 0.62 38.65 -10.85
C THR A 506 -0.83 38.27 -10.55
N ARG A 507 -1.28 38.53 -9.32
CA ARG A 507 -2.69 38.35 -8.94
C ARG A 507 -3.63 39.19 -9.82
N THR A 508 -3.24 40.41 -10.15
CA THR A 508 -4.02 41.32 -11.02
C THR A 508 -4.15 40.78 -12.44
N GLN A 509 -3.09 40.22 -13.01
CA GLN A 509 -3.19 39.56 -14.33
C GLN A 509 -4.15 38.36 -14.29
N LEU A 510 -4.13 37.58 -13.21
CA LEU A 510 -5.12 36.50 -13.03
C LEU A 510 -6.54 37.02 -12.87
N ASP A 511 -6.75 38.17 -12.22
CA ASP A 511 -8.06 38.81 -12.13
C ASP A 511 -8.63 39.18 -13.51
N ASP A 512 -7.77 39.63 -14.42
CA ASP A 512 -8.15 39.95 -15.80
C ASP A 512 -8.43 38.68 -16.63
N ILE A 513 -7.59 37.65 -16.48
CA ILE A 513 -7.78 36.33 -17.13
C ILE A 513 -9.07 35.67 -16.66
N TRP A 514 -9.38 35.74 -15.37
CA TRP A 514 -10.59 35.21 -14.75
C TRP A 514 -11.65 36.30 -14.54
N SER A 515 -11.80 37.19 -15.52
CA SER A 515 -12.79 38.28 -15.53
C SER A 515 -14.23 37.82 -15.74
N GLU A 516 -14.42 36.62 -16.27
CA GLU A 516 -15.74 36.02 -16.47
C GLU A 516 -16.46 35.78 -15.13
N SER A 517 -17.77 36.01 -15.10
CA SER A 517 -18.60 35.92 -13.89
C SER A 517 -18.56 34.54 -13.22
N GLN A 518 -18.25 33.49 -13.97
CA GLN A 518 -18.14 32.12 -13.44
C GLN A 518 -16.90 31.89 -12.56
N TYR A 519 -15.88 32.75 -12.61
CA TYR A 519 -14.65 32.60 -11.84
C TYR A 519 -14.47 33.68 -10.76
N ILE A 520 -15.22 34.78 -10.84
CA ILE A 520 -14.95 36.02 -10.09
C ILE A 520 -14.91 35.81 -8.57
N ASP A 521 -15.80 34.97 -8.04
CA ASP A 521 -15.95 34.73 -6.59
C ASP A 521 -14.96 33.69 -6.05
N LEU A 522 -14.18 33.03 -6.91
CA LEU A 522 -13.32 31.90 -6.56
C LEU A 522 -11.87 32.02 -7.04
N ARG A 523 -11.44 33.22 -7.42
CA ARG A 523 -10.09 33.42 -7.97
C ARG A 523 -8.99 33.05 -6.98
N ASP A 524 -9.20 33.29 -5.69
CA ASP A 524 -8.23 32.92 -4.65
C ASP A 524 -8.19 31.40 -4.46
N GLU A 525 -9.35 30.73 -4.47
CA GLU A 525 -9.47 29.28 -4.45
C GLU A 525 -8.82 28.64 -5.69
N LEU A 526 -9.01 29.20 -6.89
CA LEU A 526 -8.41 28.71 -8.13
C LEU A 526 -6.88 28.86 -8.14
N LEU A 527 -6.37 30.00 -7.66
CA LEU A 527 -4.93 30.20 -7.51
C LEU A 527 -4.34 29.22 -6.48
N HIS A 528 -5.00 29.07 -5.33
CA HIS A 528 -4.56 28.12 -4.31
C HIS A 528 -4.65 26.67 -4.79
N LEU A 529 -5.64 26.34 -5.64
CA LEU A 529 -5.74 25.06 -6.32
C LEU A 529 -4.53 24.82 -7.23
N MET A 530 -4.10 25.80 -8.02
CA MET A 530 -2.87 25.71 -8.83
C MET A 530 -1.62 25.46 -7.97
N MET A 531 -1.50 26.14 -6.84
CA MET A 531 -0.38 25.96 -5.90
C MET A 531 -0.41 24.59 -5.24
N ARG A 532 -1.60 24.12 -4.81
CA ARG A 532 -1.81 22.80 -4.24
C ARG A 532 -1.42 21.69 -5.23
N PHE A 533 -1.75 21.90 -6.50
CA PHE A 533 -1.37 21.05 -7.62
C PHE A 533 0.08 21.19 -8.07
N LYS A 534 0.88 21.99 -7.37
CA LYS A 534 2.31 22.17 -7.65
C LYS A 534 2.58 22.65 -9.08
N LEU A 535 1.68 23.51 -9.59
CA LEU A 535 1.79 24.14 -10.91
C LEU A 535 2.44 25.52 -10.83
N CYS A 536 2.40 26.16 -9.67
CA CYS A 536 3.03 27.45 -9.43
C CYS A 536 3.37 27.63 -7.94
N TYR A 537 4.18 28.66 -7.66
CA TYR A 537 4.46 29.13 -6.30
C TYR A 537 4.51 30.65 -6.25
N GLN A 538 4.26 31.21 -5.06
CA GLN A 538 4.47 32.64 -4.79
C GLN A 538 5.95 32.92 -4.56
N ILE A 539 6.49 33.95 -5.21
CA ILE A 539 7.91 34.33 -5.06
C ILE A 539 8.16 34.79 -3.61
N PRO A 540 9.10 34.18 -2.88
CA PRO A 540 9.40 34.57 -1.50
C PRO A 540 9.71 36.07 -1.35
N GLY A 541 9.10 36.72 -0.36
CA GLY A 541 9.33 38.15 -0.08
C GLY A 541 8.60 39.12 -1.01
N THR A 542 7.83 38.63 -1.98
CA THR A 542 6.96 39.46 -2.83
C THR A 542 5.49 39.29 -2.46
N ILE A 543 4.68 40.28 -2.80
CA ILE A 543 3.22 40.22 -2.68
C ILE A 543 2.66 39.99 -4.08
N ASP A 544 1.78 39.00 -4.23
CA ASP A 544 1.02 38.76 -5.45
C ASP A 544 1.83 38.51 -6.73
N GLN A 545 3.06 37.99 -6.61
CA GLN A 545 3.86 37.56 -7.75
C GLN A 545 4.15 36.06 -7.69
N TYR A 546 3.96 35.39 -8.82
CA TYR A 546 3.99 33.94 -8.92
C TYR A 546 4.81 33.48 -10.12
N ILE A 547 5.32 32.25 -10.02
CA ILE A 547 6.05 31.58 -11.11
C ILE A 547 5.41 30.22 -11.36
N ALA A 548 5.14 29.91 -12.63
CA ALA A 548 4.80 28.58 -13.14
C ALA A 548 6.05 27.95 -13.79
N PRO A 549 6.80 27.05 -13.10
CA PRO A 549 8.11 26.59 -13.56
C PRO A 549 8.14 25.87 -14.92
N GLN A 550 7.02 25.25 -15.29
CA GLN A 550 6.84 24.55 -16.56
C GLN A 550 6.91 25.48 -17.79
N LEU A 551 6.71 26.78 -17.60
CA LEU A 551 6.76 27.82 -18.64
C LEU A 551 8.07 28.63 -18.60
N LEU A 552 8.99 28.33 -17.68
CA LEU A 552 10.28 28.99 -17.62
C LEU A 552 11.12 28.71 -18.88
N GLU A 553 12.14 29.53 -19.07
CA GLU A 553 13.14 29.33 -20.12
C GLU A 553 13.83 27.98 -20.00
N VAL A 554 14.19 27.39 -21.14
CA VAL A 554 14.88 26.10 -21.21
C VAL A 554 16.39 26.27 -20.97
N GLU A 555 16.92 27.44 -21.31
CA GLU A 555 18.35 27.70 -21.24
C GLU A 555 18.82 27.87 -19.79
N LYS A 556 19.96 27.24 -19.47
CA LYS A 556 20.60 27.37 -18.16
C LYS A 556 21.21 28.78 -18.04
N PRO A 557 20.90 29.56 -16.99
CA PRO A 557 21.50 30.86 -16.77
C PRO A 557 22.98 30.73 -16.42
N THR A 558 23.75 31.81 -16.63
CA THR A 558 25.16 31.88 -16.26
C THR A 558 25.31 32.36 -14.81
N TYR A 559 26.11 31.64 -14.02
CA TYR A 559 26.41 31.99 -12.64
C TYR A 559 27.72 31.34 -12.18
N ASN A 560 28.29 31.89 -11.11
CA ASN A 560 29.51 31.37 -10.51
C ASN A 560 29.22 30.15 -9.66
N TRP A 561 30.04 29.10 -9.80
CA TRP A 561 29.99 27.89 -9.00
C TRP A 561 31.39 27.54 -8.47
N ASP A 562 31.47 26.98 -7.26
CA ASP A 562 32.72 26.48 -6.69
C ASP A 562 32.86 24.98 -7.02
N ASP A 563 33.79 24.66 -7.92
CA ASP A 563 34.05 23.28 -8.34
C ASP A 563 34.98 22.51 -7.38
N SER A 564 35.58 23.17 -6.38
CA SER A 564 36.72 22.62 -5.63
C SER A 564 36.36 21.48 -4.67
N GLN A 565 35.11 21.38 -4.17
CA GLN A 565 34.63 20.30 -3.29
C GLN A 565 33.11 20.09 -3.39
N ASN A 566 32.66 19.31 -4.39
CA ASN A 566 31.24 19.02 -4.60
C ASN A 566 30.86 17.62 -4.10
N LEU A 567 29.74 17.54 -3.37
CA LEU A 567 29.01 16.29 -3.20
C LEU A 567 28.14 16.06 -4.42
N LEU A 568 28.21 14.86 -5.00
CA LEU A 568 27.43 14.50 -6.19
C LEU A 568 26.42 13.42 -5.84
N LEU A 569 25.24 13.50 -6.44
CA LEU A 569 24.21 12.48 -6.38
C LEU A 569 23.44 12.48 -7.70
N ARG A 570 23.09 11.31 -8.22
CA ARG A 570 22.32 11.19 -9.46
C ARG A 570 21.13 10.26 -9.26
N TYR A 571 20.07 10.52 -10.00
CA TYR A 571 18.89 9.67 -10.11
C TYR A 571 18.74 9.26 -11.56
N GLU A 572 18.72 7.97 -11.84
CA GLU A 572 18.51 7.41 -13.18
C GLU A 572 17.16 6.71 -13.22
N TYR A 573 16.32 7.09 -14.17
CA TYR A 573 14.96 6.58 -14.31
C TYR A 573 14.86 5.58 -15.46
N GLU A 574 14.21 4.44 -15.22
CA GLU A 574 13.86 3.53 -16.32
C GLU A 574 12.89 4.22 -17.29
N PHE A 575 11.90 4.93 -16.75
CA PHE A 575 11.00 5.83 -17.46
C PHE A 575 10.88 7.13 -16.65
N MET A 576 11.04 8.29 -17.29
CA MET A 576 11.01 9.59 -16.63
C MET A 576 9.76 10.38 -17.04
N PRO A 577 8.75 10.50 -16.15
CA PRO A 577 7.62 11.39 -16.36
C PRO A 577 8.08 12.85 -16.47
N LYS A 578 7.43 13.61 -17.37
CA LYS A 578 7.63 15.06 -17.43
C LYS A 578 7.14 15.73 -16.15
N GLY A 579 7.89 16.69 -15.63
CA GLY A 579 7.47 17.57 -14.54
C GLY A 579 7.92 17.17 -13.13
N ILE A 580 8.74 16.13 -12.98
CA ILE A 580 9.37 15.79 -11.68
C ILE A 580 10.14 17.00 -11.15
N LEU A 581 11.01 17.59 -11.97
CA LEU A 581 11.81 18.73 -11.54
C LEU A 581 10.97 19.99 -11.31
N THR A 582 9.96 20.27 -12.14
CA THR A 582 9.11 21.46 -11.93
C THR A 582 8.31 21.36 -10.63
N ARG A 583 7.84 20.16 -10.25
CA ARG A 583 7.24 19.91 -8.93
C ARG A 583 8.24 20.11 -7.80
N PHE A 584 9.47 19.60 -7.98
CA PHE A 584 10.56 19.81 -7.02
C PHE A 584 10.88 21.30 -6.82
N ILE A 585 10.92 22.08 -7.89
CA ILE A 585 11.12 23.54 -7.84
C ILE A 585 10.00 24.20 -7.02
N VAL A 586 8.73 23.80 -7.23
CA VAL A 586 7.61 24.33 -6.46
C VAL A 586 7.72 23.97 -4.98
N GLU A 587 8.13 22.75 -4.62
CA GLU A 587 8.30 22.39 -3.20
C GLU A 587 9.47 23.13 -2.55
N MET A 588 10.57 23.29 -3.28
CA MET A 588 11.82 23.88 -2.78
C MET A 588 11.92 25.40 -2.97
N HIS A 589 10.85 26.06 -3.43
CA HIS A 589 10.87 27.48 -3.82
C HIS A 589 11.43 28.45 -2.78
N LYS A 590 11.22 28.17 -1.48
CA LYS A 590 11.74 28.99 -0.37
C LYS A 590 13.26 28.94 -0.21
N SER A 591 13.89 27.90 -0.75
CA SER A 591 15.33 27.70 -0.69
C SER A 591 16.04 28.11 -1.99
N ILE A 592 15.30 28.62 -2.99
CA ILE A 592 15.91 29.13 -4.23
C ILE A 592 16.77 30.34 -3.88
N GLU A 593 18.03 30.30 -4.29
CA GLU A 593 19.02 31.34 -3.94
C GLU A 593 18.64 32.70 -4.50
N ASP A 594 18.30 32.73 -5.79
CA ASP A 594 17.84 33.91 -6.51
C ASP A 594 16.85 33.46 -7.59
N GLN A 595 15.79 34.25 -7.83
CA GLN A 595 14.73 33.91 -8.77
C GLN A 595 15.17 33.98 -10.25
N THR A 596 16.39 34.42 -10.52
CA THR A 596 17.07 34.32 -11.82
C THR A 596 17.80 32.98 -11.99
N LEU A 597 18.01 32.22 -10.91
CA LEU A 597 18.71 30.93 -10.90
C LEU A 597 17.75 29.73 -10.91
N VAL A 598 16.59 29.90 -11.54
CA VAL A 598 15.59 28.86 -11.76
C VAL A 598 15.16 28.89 -13.22
N TRP A 599 15.21 27.74 -13.88
CA TRP A 599 14.83 27.56 -15.27
C TRP A 599 14.09 26.23 -15.40
N LYS A 600 13.55 25.92 -16.58
CA LYS A 600 12.65 24.77 -16.78
C LYS A 600 13.29 23.43 -16.39
N SER A 601 14.58 23.28 -16.64
CA SER A 601 15.34 22.05 -16.43
C SER A 601 16.36 22.14 -15.29
N GLY A 602 16.31 23.17 -14.44
CA GLY A 602 17.16 23.21 -13.26
C GLY A 602 16.93 24.37 -12.30
N VAL A 603 17.57 24.29 -11.14
CA VAL A 603 17.46 25.28 -10.07
C VAL A 603 18.72 25.30 -9.20
N VAL A 604 19.07 26.49 -8.70
CA VAL A 604 20.08 26.67 -7.66
C VAL A 604 19.41 27.01 -6.33
N LEU A 605 19.72 26.22 -5.31
CA LEU A 605 19.21 26.32 -3.96
C LEU A 605 20.32 26.71 -2.99
N THR A 606 19.96 27.37 -1.89
CA THR A 606 20.88 27.74 -0.81
C THR A 606 20.33 27.38 0.56
N ASN A 607 21.23 27.00 1.48
CA ASN A 607 20.94 26.89 2.90
C ASN A 607 22.16 27.32 3.70
N GLY A 608 22.12 28.56 4.21
CA GLY A 608 23.26 29.19 4.86
C GLY A 608 24.42 29.39 3.88
N ALA A 609 25.51 28.66 4.07
CA ALA A 609 26.71 28.72 3.23
C ALA A 609 26.89 27.48 2.33
N ALA A 610 25.88 26.60 2.25
CA ALA A 610 25.82 25.52 1.27
C ALA A 610 24.96 25.94 0.07
N ARG A 611 25.37 25.54 -1.13
CA ARG A 611 24.62 25.74 -2.38
C ARG A 611 24.41 24.41 -3.07
N ALA A 612 23.24 24.18 -3.64
CA ALA A 612 22.90 22.98 -4.39
C ALA A 612 22.39 23.34 -5.78
N GLU A 613 22.96 22.72 -6.81
CA GLU A 613 22.46 22.78 -8.18
C GLU A 613 21.75 21.45 -8.48
N VAL A 614 20.52 21.53 -8.97
CA VAL A 614 19.71 20.38 -9.38
C VAL A 614 19.33 20.57 -10.84
N ILE A 615 19.68 19.60 -11.69
CA ILE A 615 19.45 19.65 -13.14
C ILE A 615 18.74 18.39 -13.61
N GLU A 616 17.72 18.56 -14.45
CA GLU A 616 17.05 17.50 -15.18
C GLU A 616 17.66 17.36 -16.60
N LEU A 617 18.17 16.18 -16.90
CA LEU A 617 18.59 15.77 -18.24
C LEU A 617 17.57 14.78 -18.78
N TYR A 618 16.44 15.30 -19.28
CA TYR A 618 15.28 14.49 -19.67
C TYR A 618 15.59 13.38 -20.68
N HIS A 619 16.39 13.67 -21.71
CA HIS A 619 16.78 12.67 -22.72
C HIS A 619 17.66 11.55 -22.16
N ASN A 620 18.40 11.82 -21.10
CA ASN A 620 19.21 10.84 -20.38
C ASN A 620 18.42 10.15 -19.27
N ARG A 621 17.16 10.55 -19.04
CA ARG A 621 16.30 10.10 -17.93
C ARG A 621 17.02 10.25 -16.59
N GLU A 622 17.67 11.40 -16.38
CA GLU A 622 18.57 11.62 -15.26
C GLU A 622 18.25 12.94 -14.53
N ILE A 623 18.28 12.92 -13.19
CA ILE A 623 18.40 14.14 -12.38
C ILE A 623 19.77 14.13 -11.71
N GLN A 624 20.52 15.21 -11.91
CA GLN A 624 21.85 15.42 -11.35
C GLN A 624 21.79 16.45 -10.23
N ILE A 625 22.46 16.15 -9.12
CA ILE A 625 22.59 17.05 -7.98
C ILE A 625 24.07 17.23 -7.68
N ARG A 626 24.50 18.49 -7.56
CA ARG A 626 25.80 18.84 -6.99
C ARG A 626 25.64 19.85 -5.87
N VAL A 627 26.36 19.66 -4.78
CA VAL A 627 26.29 20.51 -3.58
C VAL A 627 27.68 20.94 -3.14
N SER A 628 27.88 22.24 -3.00
CA SER A 628 29.12 22.86 -2.54
C SER A 628 28.91 23.63 -1.24
N GLY A 629 30.01 24.01 -0.58
CA GLY A 629 29.99 24.85 0.63
C GLY A 629 29.83 24.11 1.96
N THR A 630 29.81 24.88 3.05
CA THR A 630 29.76 24.32 4.41
C THR A 630 28.37 23.76 4.72
N ARG A 631 28.29 22.56 5.31
CA ARG A 631 27.03 21.80 5.53
C ARG A 631 26.41 21.21 4.25
N SER A 632 27.19 21.00 3.20
CA SER A 632 26.75 20.34 1.96
C SER A 632 26.01 19.02 2.17
N LYS A 633 26.42 18.18 3.14
CA LYS A 633 25.73 16.92 3.47
C LYS A 633 24.28 17.12 3.92
N GLU A 634 24.02 18.18 4.69
CA GLU A 634 22.68 18.48 5.19
C GLU A 634 21.76 18.96 4.07
N LEU A 635 22.24 19.90 3.25
CA LEU A 635 21.49 20.38 2.09
C LEU A 635 21.24 19.25 1.07
N LEU A 636 22.23 18.39 0.82
CA LEU A 636 22.04 17.21 -0.03
C LEU A 636 20.97 16.27 0.54
N THR A 637 20.93 16.08 1.86
CA THR A 637 19.91 15.25 2.51
C THR A 637 18.52 15.83 2.29
N ILE A 638 18.34 17.14 2.48
CA ILE A 638 17.06 17.83 2.25
C ILE A 638 16.62 17.71 0.79
N VAL A 639 17.52 18.03 -0.16
CA VAL A 639 17.25 17.96 -1.59
C VAL A 639 16.89 16.55 -2.02
N SER A 640 17.68 15.55 -1.61
CA SER A 640 17.43 14.16 -1.98
C SER A 640 16.14 13.62 -1.35
N HIS A 641 15.80 14.04 -0.13
CA HIS A 641 14.56 13.66 0.54
C HIS A 641 13.33 14.14 -0.23
N GLU A 642 13.32 15.38 -0.72
CA GLU A 642 12.16 15.91 -1.46
C GLU A 642 12.02 15.24 -2.84
N ILE A 643 13.12 14.92 -3.53
CA ILE A 643 13.06 14.10 -4.76
C ILE A 643 12.56 12.70 -4.47
N ASP A 644 13.07 12.05 -3.41
CA ASP A 644 12.63 10.71 -3.00
C ASP A 644 11.12 10.71 -2.71
N LYS A 645 10.61 11.73 -2.02
CA LYS A 645 9.18 11.91 -1.73
C LYS A 645 8.31 12.14 -2.97
N ILE A 646 8.80 12.90 -3.95
CA ILE A 646 8.10 13.06 -5.25
C ILE A 646 8.06 11.72 -6.00
N ASN A 647 9.16 10.97 -5.99
CA ASN A 647 9.21 9.65 -6.61
C ASN A 647 8.26 8.66 -5.91
N GLU A 648 8.22 8.66 -4.57
CA GLU A 648 7.29 7.84 -3.78
C GLU A 648 5.81 8.19 -4.04
N SER A 649 5.50 9.36 -4.61
CA SER A 649 4.13 9.71 -5.05
C SER A 649 3.66 8.95 -6.30
N TYR A 650 4.56 8.26 -7.01
CA TYR A 650 4.24 7.41 -8.15
C TYR A 650 4.30 5.93 -7.73
N GLU A 651 3.22 5.19 -7.91
CA GLU A 651 3.10 3.81 -7.38
C GLU A 651 4.14 2.83 -7.93
N ARG A 652 4.60 3.04 -9.18
CA ARG A 652 5.43 2.08 -9.92
C ARG A 652 6.67 2.71 -10.56
N ILE A 653 7.10 3.90 -10.12
CA ILE A 653 8.30 4.52 -10.71
C ILE A 653 9.55 3.72 -10.33
N ARG A 654 10.35 3.37 -11.33
CA ARG A 654 11.63 2.68 -11.13
C ARG A 654 12.77 3.66 -11.29
N VAL A 655 13.40 3.97 -10.16
CA VAL A 655 14.49 4.94 -10.07
C VAL A 655 15.68 4.33 -9.34
N LYS A 656 16.87 4.51 -9.92
CA LYS A 656 18.14 4.13 -9.31
C LYS A 656 18.80 5.38 -8.74
N LYS A 657 19.05 5.36 -7.43
CA LYS A 657 19.87 6.38 -6.76
C LYS A 657 21.35 6.00 -6.90
N LEU A 658 22.13 6.85 -7.55
CA LEU A 658 23.52 6.61 -7.93
C LEU A 658 24.46 7.42 -7.04
N ILE A 659 25.37 6.69 -6.38
CA ILE A 659 26.35 7.21 -5.44
C ILE A 659 27.74 7.26 -6.12
N PRO A 660 28.42 8.41 -6.16
CA PRO A 660 29.74 8.52 -6.76
C PRO A 660 30.79 7.74 -5.97
N CYS A 661 31.74 7.15 -6.69
CA CYS A 661 32.92 6.53 -6.11
C CYS A 661 33.83 7.59 -5.49
N ASN A 662 34.38 7.32 -4.31
CA ASN A 662 35.28 8.23 -3.59
C ASN A 662 36.76 7.84 -3.68
N CYS A 663 37.15 6.99 -4.65
CA CYS A 663 38.56 6.67 -4.91
C CYS A 663 39.32 7.89 -5.44
N ASN A 664 40.66 7.87 -5.39
CA ASN A 664 41.46 9.03 -5.77
C ASN A 664 41.29 9.41 -7.25
N ILE A 665 41.21 8.41 -8.14
CA ILE A 665 40.94 8.64 -9.57
C ILE A 665 39.54 9.23 -9.80
N CYS A 666 38.52 8.73 -9.09
CA CYS A 666 37.15 9.24 -9.24
C CYS A 666 36.94 10.62 -8.61
N LYS A 667 37.81 11.07 -7.70
CA LYS A 667 37.77 12.46 -7.20
C LYS A 667 38.24 13.48 -8.24
N GLU A 668 39.09 13.04 -9.17
CA GLU A 668 39.66 13.89 -10.22
C GLU A 668 38.96 13.70 -11.58
N ASN A 669 38.30 12.55 -11.80
CA ASN A 669 37.51 12.28 -13.01
C ASN A 669 36.12 12.93 -12.95
N ASP A 670 35.73 13.57 -14.04
CA ASP A 670 34.38 14.05 -14.28
C ASP A 670 33.79 13.41 -15.57
N PRO A 671 32.75 12.55 -15.47
CA PRO A 671 32.09 12.11 -14.25
C PRO A 671 32.85 11.00 -13.51
N PRO A 672 32.68 10.86 -12.18
CA PRO A 672 33.19 9.72 -11.43
C PRO A 672 32.46 8.42 -11.82
N GLN A 673 33.03 7.27 -11.45
CA GLN A 673 32.27 6.01 -11.47
C GLN A 673 31.13 6.09 -10.45
N PHE A 674 29.94 5.61 -10.82
CA PHE A 674 28.80 5.51 -9.90
C PHE A 674 28.50 4.07 -9.51
N PHE A 675 27.92 3.91 -8.32
CA PHE A 675 27.32 2.67 -7.83
C PHE A 675 25.86 2.91 -7.48
N THR A 676 24.98 1.93 -7.74
CA THR A 676 23.59 2.03 -7.28
C THR A 676 23.53 1.85 -5.75
N LEU A 677 22.72 2.65 -5.07
CA LEU A 677 22.53 2.54 -3.63
C LEU A 677 22.01 1.15 -3.23
N GLU A 678 21.20 0.53 -4.07
CA GLU A 678 20.68 -0.83 -3.86
C GLU A 678 21.81 -1.88 -3.81
N VAL A 679 22.81 -1.78 -4.70
CA VAL A 679 23.98 -2.67 -4.68
C VAL A 679 24.81 -2.42 -3.43
N LEU A 680 25.05 -1.15 -3.06
CA LEU A 680 25.80 -0.83 -1.84
C LEU A 680 25.08 -1.36 -0.58
N ASN A 681 23.76 -1.26 -0.51
CA ASN A 681 22.95 -1.82 0.57
C ASN A 681 23.04 -3.36 0.60
N ARG A 682 23.00 -4.04 -0.56
CA ARG A 682 23.18 -5.49 -0.63
C ARG A 682 24.58 -5.92 -0.16
N PHE A 683 25.63 -5.17 -0.47
CA PHE A 683 26.96 -5.42 0.07
C PHE A 683 26.96 -5.26 1.60
N ALA A 684 26.39 -4.18 2.13
CA ALA A 684 26.32 -3.93 3.57
C ALA A 684 25.52 -5.01 4.33
N GLN A 685 24.39 -5.48 3.78
CA GLN A 685 23.56 -6.53 4.35
C GLN A 685 24.21 -7.93 4.36
N ASN A 686 25.11 -8.18 3.41
CA ASN A 686 25.89 -9.42 3.32
C ASN A 686 27.27 -9.29 3.97
N GLU A 687 27.46 -8.24 4.80
CA GLU A 687 28.71 -7.97 5.53
C GLU A 687 29.95 -7.84 4.61
N GLN A 688 29.74 -7.47 3.35
CA GLN A 688 30.81 -7.18 2.39
C GLN A 688 31.21 -5.71 2.49
N GLU A 689 32.41 -5.44 3.02
CA GLU A 689 32.85 -4.07 3.31
C GLU A 689 33.42 -3.30 2.11
N LYS A 690 33.80 -4.01 1.04
CA LYS A 690 34.52 -3.43 -0.09
C LYS A 690 33.88 -3.79 -1.42
N ILE A 691 33.85 -2.84 -2.34
CA ILE A 691 33.41 -2.99 -3.72
C ILE A 691 34.50 -2.44 -4.66
N GLN A 692 34.70 -3.07 -5.81
CA GLN A 692 35.72 -2.62 -6.77
C GLN A 692 35.20 -1.47 -7.64
N CYS A 693 35.96 -0.38 -7.72
CA CYS A 693 35.73 0.68 -8.69
C CYS A 693 36.11 0.23 -10.09
N GLN A 694 35.24 0.43 -11.08
CA GLN A 694 35.50 0.00 -12.46
C GLN A 694 36.42 0.96 -13.23
N SER A 695 36.64 2.19 -12.73
CA SER A 695 37.57 3.14 -13.35
C SER A 695 39.00 2.97 -12.84
N SER A 696 39.17 2.83 -11.52
CA SER A 696 40.49 2.69 -10.89
C SER A 696 40.91 1.25 -10.63
N PHE A 697 39.97 0.31 -10.69
CA PHE A 697 40.12 -1.08 -10.21
C PHE A 697 40.47 -1.21 -8.72
N GLU A 698 40.40 -0.11 -7.94
CA GLU A 698 40.63 -0.09 -6.50
C GLU A 698 39.42 -0.60 -5.72
N MET A 699 39.68 -1.27 -4.59
CA MET A 699 38.65 -1.68 -3.64
C MET A 699 38.30 -0.52 -2.71
N VAL A 700 37.09 0.02 -2.84
CA VAL A 700 36.57 1.14 -2.02
C VAL A 700 35.63 0.66 -0.94
N ASN A 701 35.58 1.38 0.19
CA ASN A 701 34.77 1.00 1.35
C ASN A 701 33.29 1.38 1.12
N VAL A 702 32.41 0.38 1.19
CA VAL A 702 30.96 0.51 0.94
C VAL A 702 30.29 1.45 1.94
N ARG A 703 30.58 1.31 3.24
CA ARG A 703 29.98 2.15 4.29
C ARG A 703 30.37 3.62 4.12
N ARG A 704 31.61 3.88 3.72
CA ARG A 704 32.10 5.24 3.46
C ARG A 704 31.39 5.88 2.26
N LEU A 705 31.15 5.14 1.17
CA LEU A 705 30.37 5.63 0.03
C LEU A 705 28.95 6.05 0.44
N ILE A 706 28.30 5.23 1.27
CA ILE A 706 26.95 5.51 1.78
C ILE A 706 26.98 6.73 2.73
N GLN A 707 27.91 6.78 3.68
CA GLN A 707 28.01 7.87 4.67
C GLN A 707 28.47 9.21 4.09
N ASP A 708 29.21 9.18 2.98
CA ASP A 708 29.63 10.40 2.29
C ASP A 708 28.44 11.07 1.55
N THR A 709 27.34 10.33 1.35
CA THR A 709 26.16 10.77 0.59
C THR A 709 24.82 10.72 1.34
N THR A 710 24.74 10.04 2.49
CA THR A 710 23.50 9.89 3.28
C THR A 710 23.72 10.20 4.76
N SER A 711 22.79 10.96 5.32
CA SER A 711 22.56 11.08 6.76
C SER A 711 21.51 10.03 7.16
N PHE A 712 21.86 9.06 8.02
CA PHE A 712 20.92 8.03 8.45
C PHE A 712 19.79 8.63 9.29
N TYR A 713 18.61 8.82 8.70
CA TYR A 713 17.34 8.88 9.43
C TYR A 713 16.66 7.51 9.34
N ASN A 714 16.49 6.86 10.50
CA ASN A 714 15.76 5.60 10.66
C ASN A 714 14.33 5.76 10.11
N ARG A 715 13.96 4.93 9.12
CA ARG A 715 12.60 4.83 8.56
C ARG A 715 11.57 4.17 9.51
N ASP A 716 11.99 3.69 10.68
CA ASP A 716 11.13 2.95 11.62
C ASP A 716 10.57 3.78 12.81
N ALA A 717 10.69 5.11 12.78
CA ALA A 717 10.01 5.96 13.75
C ALA A 717 8.95 6.82 13.05
N LYS A 718 7.66 6.53 13.30
CA LYS A 718 6.57 7.47 12.97
C LYS A 718 6.90 8.85 13.56
N PRO A 719 6.73 9.95 12.82
CA PRO A 719 6.97 11.29 13.36
C PRO A 719 5.88 11.63 14.38
N ASP A 720 6.27 11.81 15.63
CA ASP A 720 5.39 12.36 16.67
C ASP A 720 5.23 13.86 16.43
N ARG A 721 4.00 14.29 16.13
CA ARG A 721 3.64 15.70 15.93
C ARG A 721 3.62 16.42 17.27
N ARG A 722 4.76 16.91 17.77
CA ARG A 722 4.82 18.02 18.74
C ARG A 722 6.08 18.86 18.53
N GLU A 723 5.90 19.99 17.88
CA GLU A 723 6.86 21.09 17.89
C GLU A 723 6.67 21.94 19.16
N PHE A 724 7.79 22.44 19.70
CA PHE A 724 7.92 23.54 20.67
C PHE A 724 7.25 23.42 22.06
N ASN A 725 8.05 23.09 23.09
CA ASN A 725 8.17 23.92 24.31
C ASN A 725 9.33 23.50 25.23
N SER A 726 10.17 24.50 25.54
CA SER A 726 11.12 24.73 26.65
C SER A 726 11.41 23.67 27.73
N ASN A 727 12.73 23.53 27.99
CA ASN A 727 13.43 23.31 29.27
C ASN A 727 12.71 22.57 30.41
N ILE A 728 13.27 21.42 30.84
CA ILE A 728 13.47 21.00 32.24
C ILE A 728 14.42 19.78 32.24
N GLU A 729 15.55 19.90 32.94
CA GLU A 729 16.46 18.80 33.30
C GLU A 729 15.80 17.88 34.34
N ILE A 730 15.66 16.59 34.06
CA ILE A 730 15.59 15.54 35.09
C ILE A 730 16.32 14.29 34.58
N SER A 731 17.26 13.81 35.39
CA SER A 731 18.17 12.68 35.18
C SER A 731 17.54 11.31 35.52
N SER A 732 18.04 10.26 34.85
CA SER A 732 18.21 8.82 35.27
C SER A 732 17.89 7.83 34.12
N PRO A 733 18.27 6.53 34.20
CA PRO A 733 19.61 6.00 33.95
C PRO A 733 19.69 5.01 32.77
N THR A 734 20.91 4.80 32.29
CA THR A 734 21.37 3.84 31.28
C THR A 734 20.98 2.38 31.58
N ARG A 735 20.39 1.68 30.60
CA ARG A 735 20.39 0.20 30.51
C ARG A 735 21.14 -0.22 29.24
N GLN A 736 22.27 -0.89 29.44
CA GLN A 736 23.09 -1.52 28.41
C GLN A 736 22.31 -2.66 27.73
N LYS A 737 22.34 -2.72 26.40
CA LYS A 737 22.02 -3.92 25.62
C LYS A 737 23.27 -4.79 25.59
N GLU A 738 23.23 -5.95 26.23
CA GLU A 738 24.21 -7.02 26.02
C GLU A 738 23.74 -7.91 24.86
N GLU A 739 24.58 -8.05 23.84
CA GLU A 739 24.43 -9.04 22.76
C GLU A 739 24.97 -10.40 23.23
N LEU A 740 24.20 -11.47 23.03
CA LEU A 740 24.61 -12.86 23.36
C LEU A 740 25.39 -13.51 22.19
N PRO A 741 26.50 -14.23 22.44
CA PRO A 741 27.29 -14.88 21.38
C PRO A 741 26.64 -16.16 20.82
N VAL A 742 26.75 -16.37 19.50
CA VAL A 742 26.18 -17.47 18.67
C VAL A 742 26.61 -18.90 19.05
N GLN A 743 27.47 -19.09 20.05
CA GLN A 743 28.03 -20.41 20.38
C GLN A 743 27.15 -21.30 21.27
N THR A 744 26.01 -20.82 21.78
CA THR A 744 25.13 -21.53 22.72
C THR A 744 23.79 -22.02 22.14
N LEU A 745 23.60 -21.98 20.82
CA LEU A 745 22.36 -22.44 20.17
C LEU A 745 22.26 -23.99 20.10
N PRO A 746 21.10 -24.60 20.43
CA PRO A 746 20.84 -26.03 20.22
C PRO A 746 20.97 -26.46 18.75
N ASP A 747 21.32 -27.72 18.50
CA ASP A 747 21.62 -28.22 17.13
C ASP A 747 20.45 -28.10 16.14
N ALA A 748 19.20 -28.14 16.61
CA ALA A 748 18.02 -27.89 15.79
C ALA A 748 17.93 -26.43 15.30
N GLN A 749 18.38 -25.47 16.11
CA GLN A 749 18.45 -24.05 15.74
C GLN A 749 19.66 -23.76 14.85
N LYS A 750 20.79 -24.45 15.03
CA LYS A 750 21.92 -24.42 14.08
C LYS A 750 21.52 -24.97 12.70
N ARG A 751 20.74 -26.06 12.66
CA ARG A 751 20.18 -26.61 11.41
C ARG A 751 19.23 -25.63 10.74
N ARG A 752 18.30 -25.01 11.49
CA ARG A 752 17.40 -23.97 10.96
C ARG A 752 18.15 -22.74 10.46
N LEU A 753 19.17 -22.27 11.18
CA LEU A 753 19.97 -21.12 10.77
C LEU A 753 20.80 -21.40 9.50
N ALA A 754 21.34 -22.62 9.35
CA ALA A 754 22.04 -23.06 8.14
C ALA A 754 21.09 -23.19 6.93
N LEU A 755 19.89 -23.77 7.13
CA LEU A 755 18.87 -23.88 6.09
C LEU A 755 18.38 -22.49 5.65
N PHE A 756 18.13 -21.60 6.62
CA PHE A 756 17.71 -20.23 6.42
C PHE A 756 18.74 -19.42 5.62
N ASN A 757 20.03 -19.60 5.90
CA ASN A 757 21.11 -18.93 5.17
C ASN A 757 21.30 -19.47 3.75
N THR A 758 20.95 -20.73 3.48
CA THR A 758 21.10 -21.36 2.15
C THR A 758 19.92 -21.02 1.23
N LEU A 759 18.74 -20.74 1.79
CA LEU A 759 17.50 -20.41 1.08
C LEU A 759 17.25 -18.90 0.94
N LYS A 760 18.20 -18.08 1.38
CA LYS A 760 18.12 -16.61 1.35
C LYS A 760 18.21 -16.12 -0.10
N GLY A 761 17.05 -15.85 -0.72
CA GLY A 761 16.93 -15.41 -2.13
C GLY A 761 15.64 -15.83 -2.83
N LEU A 762 14.83 -16.72 -2.25
CA LEU A 762 13.50 -17.07 -2.77
C LEU A 762 12.45 -15.99 -2.41
N PRO A 763 11.46 -15.72 -3.27
CA PRO A 763 10.28 -14.94 -2.92
C PRO A 763 9.58 -15.51 -1.67
N ASN A 764 9.09 -14.65 -0.76
CA ASN A 764 8.52 -15.06 0.53
C ASN A 764 7.42 -16.14 0.41
N THR A 765 6.61 -16.10 -0.65
CA THR A 765 5.54 -17.08 -0.92
C THR A 765 6.08 -18.49 -1.22
N GLN A 766 7.22 -18.59 -1.91
CA GLN A 766 7.89 -19.87 -2.20
C GLN A 766 8.72 -20.36 -1.01
N PHE A 767 9.32 -19.43 -0.24
CA PHE A 767 10.05 -19.75 0.99
C PHE A 767 9.14 -20.42 2.03
N GLU A 768 7.91 -19.91 2.21
CA GLU A 768 6.94 -20.50 3.15
C GLU A 768 6.42 -21.87 2.70
N GLN A 769 6.19 -22.08 1.39
CA GLN A 769 5.80 -23.39 0.85
C GLN A 769 6.92 -24.43 1.00
N LEU A 770 8.18 -24.04 0.81
CA LEU A 770 9.33 -24.95 0.94
C LEU A 770 9.58 -25.35 2.40
N ILE A 771 9.47 -24.39 3.34
CA ILE A 771 9.53 -24.66 4.79
C ILE A 771 8.38 -25.61 5.20
N PHE A 772 7.17 -25.40 4.68
CA PHE A 772 6.01 -26.26 4.96
C PHE A 772 6.21 -27.69 4.45
N MET A 773 6.81 -27.89 3.27
CA MET A 773 7.12 -29.22 2.73
C MET A 773 8.25 -29.95 3.48
N LEU A 774 9.20 -29.20 4.04
CA LEU A 774 10.36 -29.74 4.78
C LEU A 774 10.01 -30.10 6.25
N ASP A 775 9.08 -29.39 6.89
CA ASP A 775 8.70 -29.58 8.30
C ASP A 775 7.46 -30.51 8.53
N ALA A 776 6.94 -31.18 7.50
CA ALA A 776 5.79 -32.10 7.63
C ALA A 776 6.16 -33.44 8.34
N PRO A 777 5.49 -33.83 9.46
CA PRO A 777 5.72 -35.12 10.13
C PRO A 777 5.14 -36.31 9.35
N THR A 778 5.82 -37.46 9.40
CA THR A 778 5.58 -38.70 8.62
C THR A 778 4.36 -39.54 9.03
N SER A 779 3.30 -38.94 9.56
CA SER A 779 2.10 -39.69 9.98
C SER A 779 0.83 -39.10 9.38
N ASN A 780 0.66 -39.26 8.06
CA ASN A 780 -0.62 -39.42 7.36
C ASN A 780 -0.41 -39.58 5.85
N VAL A 781 -0.03 -40.78 5.41
CA VAL A 781 -0.44 -41.34 4.11
C VAL A 781 -0.79 -42.80 4.36
N GLY A 782 -2.07 -43.15 4.23
CA GLY A 782 -2.51 -44.53 4.32
C GLY A 782 -1.89 -45.39 3.22
N ASN A 783 -1.37 -46.55 3.62
CA ASN A 783 -1.00 -47.70 2.80
C ASN A 783 -0.27 -47.41 1.47
N SER A 784 1.02 -47.08 1.56
CA SER A 784 2.06 -47.79 0.80
C SER A 784 3.42 -47.54 1.45
N SER A 785 4.19 -48.61 1.62
CA SER A 785 5.57 -48.54 2.11
C SER A 785 6.47 -47.95 1.02
N ALA A 786 6.80 -46.66 1.13
CA ALA A 786 7.91 -46.06 0.40
C ALA A 786 8.93 -45.52 1.41
N PRO A 787 10.24 -45.89 1.31
CA PRO A 787 11.27 -45.37 2.21
C PRO A 787 11.55 -43.88 1.95
N GLN A 788 12.37 -43.25 2.79
CA GLN A 788 12.83 -41.84 2.72
C GLN A 788 13.30 -41.33 1.33
N GLY A 789 13.46 -42.19 0.32
CA GLY A 789 13.88 -41.85 -1.05
C GLY A 789 12.84 -41.19 -1.97
N GLU A 790 11.57 -41.07 -1.59
CA GLU A 790 10.53 -40.45 -2.46
C GLU A 790 10.29 -38.94 -2.26
N ARG A 791 10.91 -38.31 -1.24
CA ARG A 791 10.77 -36.85 -1.02
C ARG A 791 11.53 -36.02 -2.05
N VAL A 792 12.74 -36.46 -2.40
CA VAL A 792 13.66 -35.75 -3.30
C VAL A 792 13.14 -35.68 -4.75
N PRO A 793 12.59 -36.76 -5.35
CA PRO A 793 12.03 -36.71 -6.70
C PRO A 793 10.84 -35.74 -6.83
N LYS A 794 9.92 -35.71 -5.85
CA LYS A 794 8.75 -34.79 -5.87
C LYS A 794 9.15 -33.31 -5.68
N LEU A 795 10.16 -33.04 -4.85
CA LEU A 795 10.74 -31.70 -4.70
C LEU A 795 11.43 -31.23 -5.99
N LEU A 796 12.13 -32.14 -6.69
CA LEU A 796 12.73 -31.87 -8.00
C LEU A 796 11.67 -31.72 -9.11
N GLU A 797 10.54 -32.43 -9.03
CA GLU A 797 9.43 -32.32 -9.98
C GLU A 797 8.69 -30.99 -9.82
N TRP A 798 8.42 -30.56 -8.57
CA TRP A 798 7.91 -29.22 -8.25
C TRP A 798 8.85 -28.13 -8.77
N ALA A 799 10.15 -28.23 -8.48
CA ALA A 799 11.15 -27.25 -8.90
C ALA A 799 11.40 -27.21 -10.42
N LYS A 800 11.01 -28.25 -11.17
CA LYS A 800 11.03 -28.27 -12.65
C LYS A 800 9.76 -27.69 -13.28
N SER A 801 8.64 -27.70 -12.57
CA SER A 801 7.34 -27.20 -13.07
C SER A 801 7.19 -25.68 -12.97
N ASP A 802 7.95 -25.03 -12.07
CA ASP A 802 7.93 -23.58 -11.86
C ASP A 802 9.22 -22.98 -12.45
N MET A 803 9.09 -22.13 -13.48
CA MET A 803 10.13 -21.68 -14.43
C MET A 803 11.51 -21.32 -13.83
N GLY A 804 12.36 -22.31 -13.57
CA GLY A 804 13.82 -22.21 -13.50
C GLY A 804 14.46 -21.51 -12.28
N CYS A 805 13.72 -20.92 -11.35
CA CYS A 805 14.32 -20.15 -10.24
C CYS A 805 14.51 -20.92 -8.91
N GLY A 806 14.10 -22.20 -8.82
CA GLY A 806 14.19 -22.98 -7.58
C GLY A 806 15.16 -24.17 -7.61
N LEU A 807 15.58 -24.63 -8.79
CA LEU A 807 16.24 -25.94 -8.95
C LEU A 807 17.61 -26.00 -8.25
N GLU A 808 18.48 -25.00 -8.46
CA GLU A 808 19.80 -24.94 -7.82
C GLU A 808 19.74 -24.77 -6.31
N ALA A 809 18.74 -24.06 -5.79
CA ALA A 809 18.57 -23.84 -4.35
C ALA A 809 18.07 -25.12 -3.66
N VAL A 810 17.16 -25.85 -4.33
CA VAL A 810 16.65 -27.15 -3.88
C VAL A 810 17.75 -28.21 -3.93
N GLU A 811 18.57 -28.26 -4.99
CA GLU A 811 19.72 -29.18 -5.08
C GLU A 811 20.77 -28.89 -4.00
N ARG A 812 21.07 -27.61 -3.73
CA ARG A 812 21.96 -27.20 -2.63
C ARG A 812 21.41 -27.55 -1.25
N ALA A 813 20.10 -27.37 -1.03
CA ALA A 813 19.45 -27.75 0.22
C ALA A 813 19.46 -29.28 0.44
N ILE A 814 19.24 -30.07 -0.62
CA ILE A 814 19.33 -31.54 -0.56
C ILE A 814 20.77 -31.99 -0.29
N ALA A 815 21.77 -31.35 -0.92
CA ALA A 815 23.18 -31.65 -0.67
C ALA A 815 23.60 -31.32 0.78
N ALA A 816 23.10 -30.22 1.34
CA ALA A 816 23.35 -29.82 2.73
C ALA A 816 22.68 -30.75 3.76
N ILE A 817 21.55 -31.38 3.39
CA ILE A 817 20.86 -32.39 4.22
C ILE A 817 21.63 -33.72 4.19
N ASN A 818 22.12 -34.15 3.02
CA ASN A 818 22.82 -35.44 2.87
C ASN A 818 24.27 -35.45 3.37
N THR A 819 24.96 -34.29 3.44
CA THR A 819 26.37 -34.20 3.87
C THR A 819 26.58 -34.25 5.39
N LYS A 820 25.51 -34.33 6.20
CA LYS A 820 25.60 -34.43 7.67
C LYS A 820 25.05 -35.72 8.28
N GLU A 821 24.68 -36.70 7.45
CA GLU A 821 24.37 -38.07 7.91
C GLU A 821 25.60 -39.00 7.88
N THR A 822 26.73 -38.59 7.31
CA THR A 822 28.02 -39.24 7.52
C THR A 822 28.87 -38.33 8.41
N GLY A 823 28.99 -38.67 9.69
CA GLY A 823 29.76 -37.88 10.65
C GLY A 823 31.23 -37.77 10.29
N GLU A 824 31.65 -36.58 9.83
CA GLU A 824 32.96 -35.95 10.01
C GLU A 824 32.77 -34.46 10.32
#